data_AF-A0A0C9RBT7-F1
#
_entry.id   AF-A0A0C9RBT7-F1
#
_cell.length_a   1.000
_cell.length_b   1.000
_cell.length_c   1.000
_cell.angle_alpha   90.00
_cell.angle_beta   90.00
_cell.angle_gamma   90.00
#
_symmetry.space_group_name_H-M   'P 1'
#
loop_
_entity.id
_entity.type
_entity.pdbx_description
1 polymer ?
#
loop_
_entity_poly.entity_id
_entity_poly.type
_entity_poly.pdbx_seq_one_letter_code
_entity_poly.pdbx_strand_id
1 'polypeptide(L)'
;MGTIKQIHNGVVKNDVEGFLEKIADPVSPVILCSKDMNGLNVLHKAAGLGYMDIAREILERYPAAALAQDNDGKTPLHYGAAVRDGGAMYELLAEYGADESKLDNRNKAAAFYKNRPGDIDLSNLVVIPEAPRVSGTKYPKHWDWRILDSDGMSLRSLKKIDTQVDVDSAFGSAESALKSAASSENVFGVIAGEHEEEIEGDFNDVDIIEDPEIDHLLVNGNMEQLASVVLNGEGRRLVNRQSSNPELQAFIDNVPSYIGKIHAVHIAAREGNLRDLQNALDRRKFAIARDGASPHGATPLHVAVVFGHTSVIRYLAGRFPETTHAVDVDGRTPLHYAATLADNGHYYNLLLHLGANPLILDNFGQKADFYKENQTDLSHKQLLRDFGAREELADEMLTDKVGEGDVYSARRDVTEADILSTLERCFRLLVPTRRNSVINSGSSSAGTILGRCLKRPIFDQIKHRVTRMDHNLFDIIWPSVKKYSINNPKHISYTSASSHRSSITDIDDDFDTVIVAPDYESYIVFAELFDPFIRNLHCVTATGDLPDQPLSCFFTDANNSNDYETVEEVMSTVLTSTIDPSGKYVQLTTIDACRNLESFTLPLTLTINQLEETEKRITGVLMSPEVAIVLAEGSSEDEAGTYYTLNEILERPSDIRVRLEGAGLLGPILETEQSDEKRLHGKHWPYGRGVYVASAGDIAVWVNVQDHIRIIVRSHDSHPGMIGKAYVRIARVLSIFDRRMVFKRHPKLGFLSARPASIGNTMRFCCTIKLPGLSRTSDNLKEMCITRGLRATETMRSDIFKISNLQCLTITELQTLQDFIRAIRSILSLEKEMVLTNSLKIATLVTGIFKKRKNSIFQG
;
A
#
# COMPACT_ATOMS: atom_id res chain seq x y z
N MET A 1 6.45 -8.71 13.42
CA MET A 1 6.52 -7.70 14.50
C MET A 1 5.39 -7.87 15.51
N GLY A 2 4.13 -8.11 15.10
CA GLY A 2 3.07 -8.55 16.02
C GLY A 2 3.44 -9.81 16.82
N THR A 3 4.15 -10.75 16.19
CA THR A 3 4.67 -11.98 16.82
C THR A 3 5.66 -11.72 17.96
N ILE A 4 6.55 -10.72 17.84
CA ILE A 4 7.53 -10.37 18.89
C ILE A 4 6.81 -9.85 20.13
N LYS A 5 5.85 -8.92 19.94
CA LYS A 5 5.02 -8.39 21.01
C LYS A 5 4.24 -9.50 21.73
N GLN A 6 3.67 -10.42 20.96
CA GLN A 6 2.91 -11.55 21.48
C GLN A 6 3.77 -12.59 22.20
N ILE A 7 5.02 -12.80 21.77
CA ILE A 7 5.97 -13.71 22.42
C ILE A 7 6.45 -13.14 23.76
N HIS A 8 6.87 -11.87 23.79
CA HIS A 8 7.22 -11.18 25.06
C HIS A 8 6.03 -11.18 26.03
N ASN A 9 4.81 -10.90 25.54
CA ASN A 9 3.60 -10.95 26.35
C ASN A 9 3.25 -12.38 26.82
N GLY A 10 3.46 -13.39 25.98
CA GLY A 10 3.23 -14.80 26.34
C GLY A 10 4.16 -15.24 27.47
N VAL A 11 5.43 -14.85 27.42
CA VAL A 11 6.39 -15.13 28.50
C VAL A 11 6.03 -14.38 29.77
N VAL A 12 5.66 -13.10 29.72
CA VAL A 12 5.23 -12.34 30.91
C VAL A 12 3.99 -12.93 31.57
N LYS A 13 3.07 -13.52 30.79
CA LYS A 13 1.84 -14.16 31.29
C LYS A 13 1.99 -15.64 31.67
N ASN A 14 3.19 -16.23 31.49
CA ASN A 14 3.45 -17.66 31.62
C ASN A 14 2.54 -18.55 30.76
N ASP A 15 2.17 -18.08 29.56
CA ASP A 15 1.33 -18.81 28.61
C ASP A 15 2.21 -19.76 27.79
N VAL A 16 2.46 -20.96 28.32
CA VAL A 16 3.34 -21.97 27.71
C VAL A 16 2.78 -22.45 26.37
N GLU A 17 1.48 -22.75 26.29
CA GLU A 17 0.84 -23.25 25.06
C GLU A 17 0.83 -22.18 23.96
N GLY A 18 0.41 -20.95 24.28
CA GLY A 18 0.39 -19.83 23.34
C GLY A 18 1.78 -19.27 23.01
N PHE A 19 2.81 -19.61 23.79
CA PHE A 19 4.21 -19.39 23.45
C PHE A 19 4.70 -20.47 22.46
N LEU A 20 4.48 -21.75 22.76
CA LEU A 20 4.86 -22.90 21.92
C LEU A 20 4.25 -22.85 20.51
N GLU A 21 2.97 -22.48 20.40
CA GLU A 21 2.28 -22.33 19.11
C GLU A 21 2.95 -21.25 18.24
N LYS A 22 3.39 -20.14 18.84
CA LYS A 22 4.00 -19.02 18.14
C LYS A 22 5.48 -19.24 17.79
N ILE A 23 6.12 -20.21 18.46
CA ILE A 23 7.48 -20.64 18.14
C ILE A 23 7.51 -21.90 17.25
N ALA A 24 6.36 -22.44 16.83
CA ALA A 24 6.29 -23.61 15.95
C ALA A 24 6.92 -23.34 14.57
N ASP A 25 7.70 -24.29 14.07
CA ASP A 25 8.52 -24.09 12.88
C ASP A 25 7.72 -23.73 11.62
N PRO A 26 8.24 -22.83 10.74
CA PRO A 26 9.59 -22.26 10.77
C PRO A 26 9.65 -20.87 11.45
N VAL A 27 10.45 -20.74 12.53
CA VAL A 27 10.64 -19.45 13.23
C VAL A 27 12.06 -18.92 13.05
N SER A 28 12.16 -17.63 12.69
CA SER A 28 13.44 -16.95 12.56
C SER A 28 14.11 -16.78 13.94
N PRO A 29 15.39 -17.17 14.11
CA PRO A 29 16.12 -16.99 15.38
C PRO A 29 16.12 -15.55 15.92
N VAL A 30 15.96 -14.58 15.01
CA VAL A 30 15.90 -13.14 15.32
C VAL A 30 14.73 -12.79 16.25
N ILE A 31 13.66 -13.59 16.27
CA ILE A 31 12.46 -13.32 17.08
C ILE A 31 12.71 -13.59 18.57
N LEU A 32 13.44 -14.66 18.91
CA LEU A 32 13.80 -14.99 20.30
C LEU A 32 14.91 -14.08 20.84
N CYS A 33 15.74 -13.51 19.96
CA CYS A 33 16.75 -12.50 20.30
C CYS A 33 16.20 -11.08 20.41
N SER A 34 14.92 -10.87 20.11
CA SER A 34 14.32 -9.53 20.14
C SER A 34 14.37 -8.95 21.56
N LYS A 35 14.86 -7.72 21.66
CA LYS A 35 15.02 -6.99 22.92
C LYS A 35 13.90 -5.96 23.09
N ASP A 36 13.50 -5.69 24.32
CA ASP A 36 12.63 -4.58 24.67
C ASP A 36 13.41 -3.25 24.82
N MET A 37 12.72 -2.18 25.24
CA MET A 37 13.33 -0.85 25.45
C MET A 37 14.46 -0.85 26.51
N ASN A 38 14.48 -1.85 27.39
CA ASN A 38 15.49 -2.03 28.43
C ASN A 38 16.62 -2.98 27.99
N GLY A 39 16.60 -3.44 26.73
CA GLY A 39 17.58 -4.38 26.20
C GLY A 39 17.30 -5.84 26.59
N LEU A 40 16.17 -6.14 27.23
CA LEU A 40 15.85 -7.48 27.73
C LEU A 40 15.28 -8.34 26.60
N ASN A 41 15.89 -9.49 26.37
CA ASN A 41 15.32 -10.51 25.48
C ASN A 41 14.26 -11.34 26.20
N VAL A 42 13.60 -12.22 25.43
CA VAL A 42 12.56 -13.11 25.94
C VAL A 42 13.09 -14.05 27.04
N LEU A 43 14.36 -14.46 26.94
CA LEU A 43 15.03 -15.31 27.94
C LEU A 43 15.34 -14.57 29.24
N HIS A 44 15.69 -13.27 29.22
CA HIS A 44 15.87 -12.47 30.44
C HIS A 44 14.57 -12.44 31.26
N LYS A 45 13.43 -12.31 30.57
CA LYS A 45 12.09 -12.33 31.17
C LYS A 45 11.75 -13.70 31.76
N ALA A 46 11.93 -14.77 30.99
CA ALA A 46 11.71 -16.13 31.47
C ALA A 46 12.62 -16.48 32.67
N ALA A 47 13.90 -16.11 32.60
CA ALA A 47 14.89 -16.35 33.65
C ALA A 47 14.59 -15.56 34.93
N GLY A 48 14.26 -14.27 34.82
CA GLY A 48 13.96 -13.43 36.00
C GLY A 48 12.60 -13.69 36.64
N LEU A 49 11.63 -14.20 35.88
CA LEU A 49 10.32 -14.60 36.39
C LEU A 49 10.28 -16.06 36.89
N GLY A 50 11.33 -16.85 36.65
CA GLY A 50 11.45 -18.23 37.10
C GLY A 50 10.67 -19.25 36.26
N TYR A 51 10.37 -18.95 34.99
CA TYR A 51 9.59 -19.83 34.10
C TYR A 51 10.50 -20.85 33.41
N MET A 52 10.73 -21.97 34.09
CA MET A 52 11.66 -23.02 33.65
C MET A 52 11.30 -23.67 32.31
N ASP A 53 10.03 -23.96 32.07
CA ASP A 53 9.57 -24.65 30.85
C ASP A 53 9.80 -23.79 29.60
N ILE A 54 9.48 -22.49 29.71
CA ILE A 54 9.70 -21.52 28.64
C ILE A 54 11.20 -21.28 28.43
N ALA A 55 11.98 -21.17 29.50
CA ALA A 55 13.43 -20.98 29.41
C ALA A 55 14.12 -22.17 28.72
N ARG A 56 13.72 -23.41 29.05
CA ARG A 56 14.25 -24.63 28.42
C ARG A 56 13.98 -24.67 26.93
N GLU A 57 12.73 -24.40 26.52
CA GLU A 57 12.35 -24.37 25.09
C GLU A 57 13.10 -23.30 24.30
N ILE A 58 13.36 -22.13 24.90
CA ILE A 58 14.18 -21.08 24.26
C ILE A 58 15.62 -21.55 24.08
N LEU A 59 16.20 -22.17 25.11
CA LEU A 59 17.60 -22.62 25.12
C LEU A 59 17.85 -23.81 24.20
N GLU A 60 16.94 -24.78 24.12
CA GLU A 60 17.03 -25.92 23.21
C GLU A 60 17.03 -25.49 21.74
N ARG A 61 16.27 -24.45 21.40
CA ARG A 61 16.17 -23.93 20.03
C ARG A 61 17.23 -22.88 19.71
N TYR A 62 17.62 -22.07 20.69
CA TYR A 62 18.57 -20.98 20.51
C TYR A 62 19.44 -20.73 21.76
N PRO A 63 20.53 -21.50 21.92
CA PRO A 63 21.40 -21.39 23.10
C PRO A 63 22.12 -20.03 23.20
N ALA A 64 22.35 -19.34 22.06
CA ALA A 64 23.05 -18.05 22.09
C ALA A 64 22.25 -16.92 22.77
N ALA A 65 20.96 -17.12 23.07
CA ALA A 65 20.17 -16.17 23.86
C ALA A 65 20.71 -16.00 25.30
N ALA A 66 21.40 -17.01 25.84
CA ALA A 66 22.00 -17.00 27.17
C ALA A 66 23.16 -15.99 27.31
N LEU A 67 23.76 -15.58 26.19
CA LEU A 67 24.89 -14.64 26.15
C LEU A 67 24.47 -13.18 25.92
N ALA A 68 23.18 -12.93 25.66
CA ALA A 68 22.70 -11.59 25.39
C ALA A 68 22.80 -10.72 26.64
N GLN A 69 23.16 -9.44 26.47
CA GLN A 69 23.19 -8.45 27.55
C GLN A 69 22.05 -7.43 27.39
N ASP A 70 21.48 -7.01 28.51
CA ASP A 70 20.57 -5.88 28.59
C ASP A 70 21.32 -4.52 28.56
N ASN A 71 20.59 -3.41 28.73
CA ASN A 71 21.20 -2.07 28.75
C ASN A 71 22.10 -1.84 29.98
N ASP A 72 21.95 -2.62 31.05
CA ASP A 72 22.79 -2.60 32.25
C ASP A 72 24.00 -3.56 32.15
N GLY A 73 24.17 -4.25 31.01
CA GLY A 73 25.22 -5.24 30.81
C GLY A 73 24.97 -6.60 31.47
N LYS A 74 23.80 -6.81 32.08
CA LYS A 74 23.40 -8.06 32.75
C LYS A 74 22.95 -9.09 31.72
N THR A 75 23.30 -10.34 31.96
CA THR A 75 22.87 -11.50 31.16
C THR A 75 21.66 -12.20 31.79
N PRO A 76 20.96 -13.11 31.10
CA PRO A 76 19.89 -13.91 31.70
C PRO A 76 20.34 -14.67 32.96
N LEU A 77 21.62 -15.04 33.05
CA LEU A 77 22.20 -15.69 34.24
C LEU A 77 22.18 -14.79 35.48
N HIS A 78 22.36 -13.48 35.32
CA HIS A 78 22.24 -12.52 36.42
C HIS A 78 20.80 -12.50 36.97
N TYR A 79 19.81 -12.53 36.08
CA TYR A 79 18.40 -12.60 36.45
C TYR A 79 18.02 -13.94 37.08
N GLY A 80 18.51 -15.06 36.53
CA GLY A 80 18.33 -16.40 37.08
C GLY A 80 18.95 -16.58 38.47
N ALA A 81 20.05 -15.88 38.78
CA ALA A 81 20.66 -15.91 40.11
C ALA A 81 19.79 -15.27 41.20
N ALA A 82 18.90 -14.32 40.85
CA ALA A 82 18.02 -13.64 41.80
C ALA A 82 16.72 -14.42 42.08
N VAL A 83 16.43 -15.47 41.33
CA VAL A 83 15.22 -16.29 41.53
C VAL A 83 15.37 -17.20 42.76
N ARG A 84 14.28 -17.39 43.50
CA ARG A 84 14.21 -18.26 44.68
C ARG A 84 13.78 -19.69 44.31
N ASP A 85 14.50 -20.33 43.39
CA ASP A 85 14.20 -21.67 42.87
C ASP A 85 15.22 -22.74 43.30
N GLY A 86 16.05 -22.43 44.30
CA GLY A 86 17.13 -23.31 44.75
C GLY A 86 18.36 -23.29 43.84
N GLY A 87 18.42 -22.42 42.83
CA GLY A 87 19.50 -22.33 41.86
C GLY A 87 19.25 -23.12 40.57
N ALA A 88 18.07 -23.69 40.39
CA ALA A 88 17.75 -24.54 39.23
C ALA A 88 17.82 -23.79 37.89
N MET A 89 17.31 -22.55 37.82
CA MET A 89 17.43 -21.69 36.63
C MET A 89 18.88 -21.27 36.36
N TYR A 90 19.64 -21.03 37.43
CA TYR A 90 21.06 -20.69 37.34
C TYR A 90 21.88 -21.85 36.75
N GLU A 91 21.65 -23.08 37.26
CA GLU A 91 22.27 -24.30 36.75
C GLU A 91 21.87 -24.58 35.29
N LEU A 92 20.58 -24.45 34.95
CA LEU A 92 20.09 -24.62 33.57
C LEU A 92 20.77 -23.65 32.59
N LEU A 93 20.89 -22.37 32.95
CA LEU A 93 21.55 -21.38 32.09
C LEU A 93 23.05 -21.65 31.94
N ALA A 94 23.71 -22.09 33.02
CA ALA A 94 25.13 -22.48 32.98
C ALA A 94 25.37 -23.71 32.10
N GLU A 95 24.50 -24.73 32.15
CA GLU A 95 24.55 -25.92 31.29
C GLU A 95 24.48 -25.58 29.80
N TYR A 96 23.70 -24.56 29.42
CA TYR A 96 23.55 -24.09 28.04
C TYR A 96 24.56 -23.01 27.64
N GLY A 97 25.65 -22.84 28.41
CA GLY A 97 26.80 -22.02 28.02
C GLY A 97 26.73 -20.55 28.43
N ALA A 98 25.94 -20.19 29.45
CA ALA A 98 26.01 -18.86 30.04
C ALA A 98 27.36 -18.65 30.77
N ASP A 99 27.99 -17.50 30.53
CA ASP A 99 29.28 -17.15 31.14
C ASP A 99 29.10 -16.63 32.58
N GLU A 100 29.55 -17.43 33.56
CA GLU A 100 29.54 -17.05 34.98
C GLU A 100 30.52 -15.93 35.33
N SER A 101 31.56 -15.75 34.50
CA SER A 101 32.62 -14.75 34.71
C SER A 101 32.26 -13.37 34.19
N LYS A 102 31.18 -13.26 33.40
CA LYS A 102 30.76 -12.00 32.79
C LYS A 102 30.26 -11.02 33.84
N LEU A 103 30.82 -9.82 33.82
CA LEU A 103 30.45 -8.73 34.73
C LEU A 103 29.43 -7.80 34.07
N ASP A 104 28.50 -7.28 34.88
CA ASP A 104 27.59 -6.20 34.49
C ASP A 104 28.29 -4.82 34.44
N ASN A 105 27.59 -3.77 34.03
CA ASN A 105 28.13 -2.40 33.98
C ASN A 105 28.53 -1.85 35.37
N ARG A 106 28.22 -2.55 36.46
CA ARG A 106 28.63 -2.23 37.85
C ARG A 106 29.78 -3.12 38.33
N ASN A 107 30.43 -3.85 37.42
CA ASN A 107 31.51 -4.80 37.69
C ASN A 107 31.13 -5.95 38.65
N LYS A 108 29.87 -6.38 38.66
CA LYS A 108 29.37 -7.49 39.48
C LYS A 108 29.10 -8.72 38.63
N ALA A 109 29.51 -9.89 39.11
CA ALA A 109 29.23 -11.18 38.49
C ALA A 109 27.84 -11.72 38.89
N ALA A 110 27.28 -12.65 38.11
CA ALA A 110 25.97 -13.25 38.39
C ALA A 110 25.88 -13.89 39.80
N ALA A 111 26.96 -14.51 40.28
CA ALA A 111 27.02 -15.12 41.62
C ALA A 111 26.78 -14.12 42.77
N PHE A 112 27.08 -12.82 42.57
CA PHE A 112 26.84 -11.78 43.57
C PHE A 112 25.34 -11.65 43.90
N TYR A 113 24.48 -11.81 42.91
CA TYR A 113 23.03 -11.62 43.03
C TYR A 113 22.31 -12.79 43.71
N LYS A 114 22.95 -13.95 43.81
CA LYS A 114 22.43 -15.15 44.52
C LYS A 114 22.07 -14.87 45.97
N ASN A 115 22.84 -14.00 46.64
CA ASN A 115 22.64 -13.64 48.04
C ASN A 115 21.91 -12.30 48.22
N ARG A 116 21.58 -11.59 47.13
CA ARG A 116 21.00 -10.24 47.14
C ARG A 116 20.00 -10.05 45.99
N PRO A 117 18.85 -10.77 46.01
CA PRO A 117 17.86 -10.70 44.94
C PRO A 117 17.20 -9.31 44.82
N GLY A 118 17.24 -8.48 45.86
CA GLY A 118 16.69 -7.12 45.85
C GLY A 118 17.51 -6.09 45.08
N ASP A 119 18.74 -6.42 44.66
CA ASP A 119 19.60 -5.53 43.86
C ASP A 119 19.26 -5.57 42.36
N ILE A 120 18.39 -6.49 41.92
CA ILE A 120 17.87 -6.57 40.56
C ILE A 120 16.46 -5.99 40.51
N ASP A 121 16.26 -5.02 39.63
CA ASP A 121 14.94 -4.45 39.39
C ASP A 121 14.10 -5.37 38.48
N LEU A 122 13.26 -6.18 39.11
CA LEU A 122 12.36 -7.13 38.44
C LEU A 122 11.15 -6.43 37.78
N SER A 123 10.89 -5.15 38.08
CA SER A 123 9.75 -4.42 37.50
C SER A 123 9.86 -4.26 35.98
N ASN A 124 11.09 -4.21 35.47
CA ASN A 124 11.41 -4.08 34.05
C ASN A 124 11.09 -5.34 33.22
N LEU A 125 10.88 -6.49 33.86
CA LEU A 125 10.57 -7.74 33.16
C LEU A 125 9.18 -7.74 32.51
N VAL A 126 8.27 -6.86 32.95
CA VAL A 126 6.88 -6.75 32.45
C VAL A 126 6.77 -5.85 31.20
N VAL A 127 7.82 -5.11 30.86
CA VAL A 127 7.82 -4.16 29.73
C VAL A 127 7.80 -4.91 28.39
N ILE A 128 7.03 -4.43 27.42
CA ILE A 128 6.87 -5.07 26.12
C ILE A 128 7.49 -4.16 25.04
N PRO A 129 8.23 -4.70 24.04
CA PRO A 129 8.85 -3.89 22.99
C PRO A 129 7.82 -3.04 22.21
N GLU A 130 8.09 -1.74 22.11
CA GLU A 130 7.40 -0.84 21.17
C GLU A 130 8.00 -0.99 19.76
N ALA A 131 7.16 -0.95 18.73
CA ALA A 131 7.58 -1.25 17.37
C ALA A 131 8.49 -0.14 16.79
N PRO A 132 9.71 -0.43 16.33
CA PRO A 132 10.49 0.55 15.57
C PRO A 132 9.83 0.78 14.19
N ARG A 133 9.63 2.06 13.84
CA ARG A 133 9.14 2.48 12.52
C ARG A 133 10.24 2.23 11.49
N VAL A 134 10.14 1.13 10.75
CA VAL A 134 11.03 0.86 9.60
C VAL A 134 10.24 1.05 8.31
N SER A 135 10.78 1.89 7.42
CA SER A 135 10.34 2.04 6.04
C SER A 135 10.41 0.69 5.32
N GLY A 136 9.26 0.24 4.80
CA GLY A 136 9.17 -1.05 4.11
C GLY A 136 9.98 -1.06 2.82
N THR A 137 10.70 -2.15 2.59
CA THR A 137 11.09 -2.60 1.25
C THR A 137 9.82 -2.67 0.39
N LYS A 138 9.89 -2.22 -0.87
CA LYS A 138 8.76 -2.15 -1.83
C LYS A 138 8.09 -3.50 -2.17
N TYR A 139 8.55 -4.61 -1.57
CA TYR A 139 8.01 -5.95 -1.74
C TYR A 139 7.87 -6.68 -0.40
N PRO A 140 6.90 -7.60 -0.25
CA PRO A 140 6.75 -8.43 0.94
C PRO A 140 8.03 -9.23 1.20
N LYS A 141 8.52 -9.27 2.44
CA LYS A 141 9.70 -10.06 2.83
C LYS A 141 9.53 -11.58 2.62
N HIS A 142 8.32 -12.04 2.27
CA HIS A 142 7.94 -13.43 2.07
C HIS A 142 7.35 -13.70 0.67
N TRP A 143 7.47 -12.76 -0.28
CA TRP A 143 7.07 -13.04 -1.65
C TRP A 143 8.03 -14.04 -2.28
N ASP A 144 7.54 -15.22 -2.62
CA ASP A 144 8.36 -16.30 -3.16
C ASP A 144 8.56 -16.13 -4.68
N TRP A 145 9.65 -15.46 -5.05
CA TRP A 145 10.07 -15.31 -6.45
C TRP A 145 10.38 -16.65 -7.14
N ARG A 146 10.58 -17.75 -6.39
CA ARG A 146 10.81 -19.08 -6.99
C ARG A 146 9.57 -19.65 -7.69
N ILE A 147 8.39 -19.10 -7.41
CA ILE A 147 7.15 -19.38 -8.17
C ILE A 147 7.32 -19.00 -9.66
N LEU A 148 8.28 -18.12 -9.94
CA LEU A 148 8.56 -17.53 -11.23
C LEU A 148 9.85 -18.13 -11.86
N ASP A 149 10.66 -18.89 -11.13
CA ASP A 149 11.88 -19.47 -11.67
C ASP A 149 11.67 -20.94 -12.03
N SER A 150 11.07 -21.19 -13.19
CA SER A 150 11.20 -22.48 -13.88
C SER A 150 12.14 -22.34 -15.07
N ASP A 151 13.42 -22.11 -14.78
CA ASP A 151 14.53 -22.77 -15.48
C ASP A 151 15.79 -22.60 -14.61
N GLY A 152 16.35 -23.75 -14.20
CA GLY A 152 17.32 -23.81 -13.12
C GLY A 152 18.68 -23.21 -13.45
N MET A 153 19.12 -22.26 -12.62
CA MET A 153 20.54 -21.99 -12.39
C MET A 153 20.77 -21.55 -10.93
N SER A 154 21.70 -22.23 -10.28
CA SER A 154 22.05 -22.09 -8.87
C SER A 154 22.96 -20.87 -8.66
N LEU A 155 22.62 -20.00 -7.70
CA LEU A 155 23.57 -19.06 -7.12
C LEU A 155 23.56 -19.18 -5.59
N ARG A 156 24.63 -19.77 -5.07
CA ARG A 156 25.05 -19.72 -3.67
C ARG A 156 25.89 -18.45 -3.45
N SER A 157 25.87 -18.01 -2.19
CA SER A 157 26.74 -16.99 -1.56
C SER A 157 26.22 -15.54 -1.60
N LEU A 158 25.58 -15.15 -0.49
CA LEU A 158 25.63 -13.79 0.04
C LEU A 158 25.87 -13.90 1.55
N LYS A 159 26.99 -13.33 2.01
CA LYS A 159 27.38 -13.22 3.42
C LYS A 159 26.43 -12.25 4.13
N LYS A 160 26.03 -12.60 5.36
CA LYS A 160 25.29 -11.73 6.29
C LYS A 160 26.14 -10.49 6.63
N ILE A 161 25.54 -9.32 6.51
CA ILE A 161 26.06 -8.05 7.03
C ILE A 161 25.31 -7.76 8.32
N ASP A 162 26.04 -7.57 9.42
CA ASP A 162 25.52 -7.27 10.76
C ASP A 162 24.91 -5.86 10.81
N THR A 163 23.71 -5.76 11.36
CA THR A 163 23.08 -4.48 11.71
C THR A 163 23.22 -4.26 13.21
N GLN A 164 24.34 -3.65 13.61
CA GLN A 164 24.51 -2.98 14.89
C GLN A 164 25.10 -1.60 14.59
N VAL A 165 24.26 -0.58 14.55
CA VAL A 165 24.69 0.81 14.59
C VAL A 165 23.76 1.50 15.58
N ASP A 166 24.25 1.73 16.79
CA ASP A 166 23.67 2.68 17.72
C ASP A 166 24.70 3.73 18.15
N VAL A 167 24.12 4.87 18.52
CA VAL A 167 24.65 6.06 19.20
C VAL A 167 25.20 7.21 18.35
N ASP A 168 24.51 8.34 18.48
CA ASP A 168 24.61 9.67 17.86
C ASP A 168 25.97 10.40 17.95
N SER A 169 27.09 9.71 18.13
CA SER A 169 28.39 10.32 17.89
C SER A 169 28.60 10.52 16.39
N ALA A 170 28.88 11.75 15.96
CA ALA A 170 29.10 12.04 14.54
C ALA A 170 30.19 11.15 13.92
N PHE A 171 31.14 10.69 14.74
CA PHE A 171 32.29 9.93 14.25
C PHE A 171 32.70 8.68 15.07
N GLY A 172 32.03 8.35 16.17
CA GLY A 172 32.36 7.20 17.03
C GLY A 172 33.56 7.46 17.94
N SER A 173 33.65 6.74 19.06
CA SER A 173 34.76 6.89 20.03
C SER A 173 36.10 6.40 19.45
N ALA A 174 37.24 6.97 19.89
CA ALA A 174 38.58 6.72 19.35
C ALA A 174 38.98 5.22 19.31
N GLU A 175 38.39 4.40 20.18
CA GLU A 175 38.61 2.94 20.23
C GLU A 175 37.99 2.18 19.02
N SER A 176 36.97 2.76 18.38
CA SER A 176 36.35 2.22 17.17
C SER A 176 37.12 2.55 15.89
N ALA A 177 37.90 3.64 15.89
CA ALA A 177 38.79 4.05 14.80
C ALA A 177 40.04 3.16 14.70
N LEU A 178 40.58 2.71 15.84
CA LEU A 178 41.70 1.76 15.89
C LEU A 178 41.33 0.36 15.33
N LYS A 179 40.07 -0.06 15.45
CA LYS A 179 39.58 -1.32 14.87
C LYS A 179 39.32 -1.25 13.36
N SER A 180 38.97 -0.09 12.80
CA SER A 180 38.78 0.05 11.35
C SER A 180 40.10 0.02 10.59
N ALA A 181 41.16 0.61 11.14
CA ALA A 181 42.51 0.59 10.58
C ALA A 181 43.05 -0.84 10.40
N ALA A 182 42.85 -1.73 11.39
CA ALA A 182 43.26 -3.13 11.32
C ALA A 182 42.48 -3.99 10.30
N SER A 183 41.29 -3.53 9.86
CA SER A 183 40.45 -4.25 8.89
C SER A 183 40.67 -3.82 7.44
N SER A 184 41.47 -2.77 7.22
CA SER A 184 41.63 -2.11 5.91
C SER A 184 42.71 -2.71 5.01
N GLU A 185 43.52 -3.66 5.49
CA GLU A 185 44.63 -4.23 4.71
C GLU A 185 44.24 -5.31 3.68
N ASN A 186 42.96 -5.66 3.51
CA ASN A 186 42.58 -6.82 2.67
C ASN A 186 41.43 -6.61 1.67
N VAL A 187 41.07 -5.38 1.28
CA VAL A 187 39.98 -5.14 0.31
C VAL A 187 40.37 -4.12 -0.78
N PHE A 188 41.51 -4.31 -1.42
CA PHE A 188 41.76 -3.77 -2.77
C PHE A 188 41.96 -4.94 -3.72
N GLY A 189 40.86 -5.40 -4.31
CA GLY A 189 40.84 -6.53 -5.23
C GLY A 189 39.67 -6.44 -6.19
N VAL A 190 39.94 -5.88 -7.37
CA VAL A 190 39.20 -6.04 -8.64
C VAL A 190 37.86 -5.28 -8.74
N ILE A 191 37.93 -4.04 -9.25
CA ILE A 191 36.93 -3.50 -10.19
C ILE A 191 37.71 -2.80 -11.30
N ALA A 192 37.94 -3.53 -12.39
CA ALA A 192 38.35 -2.97 -13.66
C ALA A 192 37.08 -2.70 -14.47
N GLY A 193 36.86 -1.43 -14.82
CA GLY A 193 35.74 -0.95 -15.61
C GLY A 193 36.02 0.50 -16.00
N GLU A 194 36.53 0.66 -17.20
CA GLU A 194 37.04 1.88 -17.85
C GLU A 194 36.24 3.15 -17.55
N HIS A 195 36.80 4.00 -16.69
CA HIS A 195 36.81 5.47 -16.75
C HIS A 195 37.74 5.95 -15.63
N GLU A 196 39.05 5.91 -15.89
CA GLU A 196 40.07 6.53 -15.04
C GLU A 196 40.00 8.05 -15.26
N GLU A 197 39.20 8.76 -14.46
CA GLU A 197 39.61 10.10 -14.05
C GLU A 197 40.49 9.90 -12.82
N GLU A 198 41.80 9.88 -13.07
CA GLU A 198 42.82 9.91 -12.03
C GLU A 198 42.55 11.12 -11.13
N ILE A 199 42.39 10.88 -9.82
CA ILE A 199 42.48 11.95 -8.82
C ILE A 199 43.97 12.30 -8.72
N GLU A 200 44.53 12.95 -9.73
CA GLU A 200 45.75 13.76 -9.61
C GLU A 200 45.37 15.09 -8.96
N GLY A 201 45.04 15.02 -7.67
CA GLY A 201 45.14 16.14 -6.75
C GLY A 201 46.34 15.87 -5.87
N ASP A 202 47.46 16.52 -6.18
CA ASP A 202 48.70 16.45 -5.42
C ASP A 202 48.42 16.72 -3.92
N PHE A 203 48.37 15.66 -3.11
CA PHE A 203 48.09 15.75 -1.67
C PHE A 203 49.28 16.30 -0.86
N ASN A 204 50.38 16.66 -1.53
CA ASN A 204 51.64 17.03 -0.88
C ASN A 204 51.91 18.53 -0.79
N ASP A 205 51.17 19.40 -1.48
CA ASP A 205 51.39 20.86 -1.43
C ASP A 205 50.07 21.60 -1.14
N VAL A 206 49.62 21.56 0.12
CA VAL A 206 48.68 22.56 0.64
C VAL A 206 49.45 23.39 1.65
N ASP A 207 49.79 24.61 1.26
CA ASP A 207 50.31 25.64 2.17
C ASP A 207 49.47 25.63 3.46
N ILE A 208 50.14 25.57 4.61
CA ILE A 208 49.49 25.70 5.91
C ILE A 208 48.95 27.12 6.00
N ILE A 209 47.73 27.33 5.50
CA ILE A 209 47.00 28.58 5.66
C ILE A 209 46.69 28.69 7.16
N GLU A 210 47.21 29.73 7.81
CA GLU A 210 46.88 30.08 9.19
C GLU A 210 45.37 30.31 9.28
N ASP A 211 44.68 29.46 10.05
CA ASP A 211 43.23 29.45 10.15
C ASP A 211 42.84 29.56 11.62
N PRO A 212 42.77 30.80 12.13
CA PRO A 212 42.62 31.05 13.57
C PRO A 212 41.32 30.48 14.15
N GLU A 213 40.31 30.23 13.30
CA GLU A 213 39.05 29.61 13.69
C GLU A 213 39.24 28.12 14.01
N ILE A 214 39.86 27.36 13.09
CA ILE A 214 40.13 25.94 13.30
C ILE A 214 41.15 25.73 14.42
N ASP A 215 42.18 26.57 14.48
CA ASP A 215 43.20 26.48 15.54
C ASP A 215 42.58 26.70 16.92
N HIS A 216 41.64 27.63 17.05
CA HIS A 216 40.88 27.83 18.29
C HIS A 216 39.96 26.64 18.61
N LEU A 217 39.36 25.99 17.61
CA LEU A 217 38.55 24.78 17.79
C LEU A 217 39.38 23.56 18.21
N LEU A 218 40.60 23.42 17.68
CA LEU A 218 41.56 22.39 18.04
C LEU A 218 42.07 22.56 19.48
N VAL A 219 42.24 23.81 19.94
CA VAL A 219 42.62 24.14 21.32
C VAL A 219 41.47 23.92 22.31
N ASN A 220 40.24 24.28 21.93
CA ASN A 220 39.06 24.11 22.78
C ASN A 220 38.58 22.66 22.89
N GLY A 221 39.08 21.78 22.02
CA GLY A 221 38.88 20.34 22.12
C GLY A 221 37.47 19.85 21.76
N ASN A 222 36.70 20.62 20.97
CA ASN A 222 35.30 20.29 20.68
C ASN A 222 35.14 19.44 19.40
N MET A 223 35.05 18.11 19.57
CA MET A 223 34.90 17.14 18.49
C MET A 223 33.65 17.35 17.63
N GLU A 224 32.54 17.84 18.21
CA GLU A 224 31.28 18.01 17.49
C GLU A 224 31.32 19.17 16.48
N GLN A 225 32.04 20.24 16.83
CA GLN A 225 32.22 21.38 15.93
C GLN A 225 33.14 21.00 14.77
N LEU A 226 34.25 20.31 15.03
CA LEU A 226 35.13 19.77 13.98
C LEU A 226 34.41 18.75 13.08
N ALA A 227 33.56 17.92 13.67
CA ALA A 227 32.68 17.01 12.95
C ALA A 227 31.74 17.75 11.99
N SER A 228 31.16 18.87 12.43
CA SER A 228 30.30 19.70 11.59
C SER A 228 31.06 20.35 10.43
N VAL A 229 32.32 20.75 10.63
CA VAL A 229 33.20 21.27 9.55
C VAL A 229 33.40 20.22 8.46
N VAL A 230 33.65 18.96 8.83
CA VAL A 230 33.76 17.85 7.85
C VAL A 230 32.44 17.63 7.11
N LEU A 231 31.32 17.58 7.83
CA LEU A 231 30.00 17.38 7.25
C LEU A 231 29.52 18.56 6.38
N ASN A 232 30.06 19.76 6.59
CA ASN A 232 29.77 20.94 5.77
C ASN A 232 30.61 21.01 4.48
N GLY A 233 31.46 20.01 4.22
CA GLY A 233 32.32 19.94 3.03
C GLY A 233 33.68 20.64 3.19
N GLU A 234 33.97 21.18 4.38
CA GLU A 234 35.20 21.92 4.68
C GLU A 234 36.29 21.05 5.32
N GLY A 235 36.12 19.71 5.28
CA GLY A 235 37.05 18.77 5.90
C GLY A 235 38.51 18.88 5.43
N ARG A 236 38.74 19.42 4.22
CA ARG A 236 40.10 19.69 3.71
C ARG A 236 40.91 20.63 4.61
N ARG A 237 40.24 21.56 5.33
CA ARG A 237 40.89 22.46 6.32
C ARG A 237 41.47 21.71 7.51
N LEU A 238 41.03 20.47 7.78
CA LEU A 238 41.50 19.69 8.93
C LEU A 238 42.64 18.73 8.58
N VAL A 239 42.92 18.52 7.29
CA VAL A 239 43.96 17.61 6.82
C VAL A 239 45.34 18.19 7.19
N ASN A 240 46.25 17.33 7.67
CA ASN A 240 47.61 17.69 8.11
C ASN A 240 47.72 18.63 9.33
N ARG A 241 46.63 18.87 10.09
CA ARG A 241 46.66 19.61 11.36
C ARG A 241 46.93 18.69 12.56
N GLN A 242 47.54 19.22 13.61
CA GLN A 242 47.84 18.48 14.84
C GLN A 242 47.09 19.03 16.05
N SER A 243 46.64 18.14 16.93
CA SER A 243 45.99 18.48 18.20
C SER A 243 46.70 17.84 19.39
N SER A 244 46.69 18.53 20.52
CA SER A 244 47.20 18.01 21.80
C SER A 244 46.35 16.88 22.40
N ASN A 245 45.11 16.69 21.91
CA ASN A 245 44.20 15.64 22.39
C ASN A 245 44.31 14.37 21.51
N PRO A 246 44.64 13.20 22.08
CA PRO A 246 44.82 11.96 21.31
C PRO A 246 43.54 11.49 20.58
N GLU A 247 42.35 11.78 21.12
CA GLU A 247 41.09 11.41 20.48
C GLU A 247 40.79 12.27 19.25
N LEU A 248 41.13 13.57 19.32
CA LEU A 248 40.99 14.49 18.19
C LEU A 248 42.01 14.22 17.11
N GLN A 249 43.24 13.84 17.49
CA GLN A 249 44.25 13.42 16.52
C GLN A 249 43.80 12.18 15.76
N ALA A 250 43.28 11.15 16.46
CA ALA A 250 42.72 9.97 15.81
C ALA A 250 41.53 10.30 14.89
N PHE A 251 40.73 11.32 15.22
CA PHE A 251 39.68 11.81 14.33
C PHE A 251 40.26 12.46 13.07
N ILE A 252 41.22 13.39 13.22
CA ILE A 252 41.89 14.11 12.13
C ILE A 252 42.56 13.13 11.16
N ASP A 253 43.23 12.10 11.67
CA ASP A 253 43.90 11.07 10.86
C ASP A 253 42.88 10.28 10.00
N ASN A 254 41.63 10.16 10.44
CA ASN A 254 40.55 9.49 9.70
C ASN A 254 39.72 10.43 8.81
N VAL A 255 39.92 11.76 8.88
CA VAL A 255 39.18 12.75 8.06
C VAL A 255 39.27 12.45 6.56
N PRO A 256 40.43 12.09 5.96
CA PRO A 256 40.50 11.75 4.55
C PRO A 256 39.59 10.58 4.14
N SER A 257 39.46 9.56 4.99
CA SER A 257 38.55 8.42 4.76
C SER A 257 37.09 8.85 4.78
N TYR A 258 36.72 9.75 5.69
CA TYR A 258 35.36 10.31 5.76
C TYR A 258 35.03 11.17 4.54
N ILE A 259 35.96 12.01 4.08
CA ILE A 259 35.80 12.80 2.86
C ILE A 259 35.62 11.87 1.65
N GLY A 260 36.44 10.83 1.53
CA GLY A 260 36.32 9.84 0.43
C GLY A 260 34.97 9.13 0.41
N LYS A 261 34.43 8.76 1.58
CA LYS A 261 33.08 8.17 1.68
C LYS A 261 31.98 9.17 1.30
N ILE A 262 32.06 10.40 1.81
CA ILE A 262 31.09 11.46 1.48
C ILE A 262 31.09 11.72 -0.03
N HIS A 263 32.27 11.78 -0.64
CA HIS A 263 32.43 11.93 -2.09
C HIS A 263 31.81 10.75 -2.87
N ALA A 264 32.07 9.51 -2.44
CA ALA A 264 31.46 8.33 -3.05
C ALA A 264 29.91 8.34 -3.00
N VAL A 265 29.32 8.86 -1.91
CA VAL A 265 27.86 9.04 -1.81
C VAL A 265 27.35 10.04 -2.86
N HIS A 266 28.07 11.14 -3.10
CA HIS A 266 27.68 12.14 -4.09
C HIS A 266 27.84 11.63 -5.53
N ILE A 267 28.92 10.89 -5.83
CA ILE A 267 29.11 10.22 -7.12
C ILE A 267 27.99 9.21 -7.37
N ALA A 268 27.72 8.32 -6.41
CA ALA A 268 26.64 7.34 -6.56
C ALA A 268 25.26 8.01 -6.71
N ALA A 269 25.05 9.16 -6.07
CA ALA A 269 23.84 9.97 -6.25
C ALA A 269 23.76 10.66 -7.62
N ARG A 270 24.90 11.08 -8.19
CA ARG A 270 25.02 11.65 -9.54
C ARG A 270 24.82 10.62 -10.64
N GLU A 271 25.34 9.41 -10.45
CA GLU A 271 25.24 8.30 -11.42
C GLU A 271 23.93 7.52 -11.30
N GLY A 272 23.23 7.65 -10.16
CA GLY A 272 21.98 6.92 -9.89
C GLY A 272 22.19 5.49 -9.43
N ASN A 273 23.40 5.12 -9.03
CA ASN A 273 23.74 3.77 -8.58
C ASN A 273 23.33 3.57 -7.11
N LEU A 274 22.10 3.07 -6.92
CA LEU A 274 21.53 2.83 -5.60
C LEU A 274 22.37 1.85 -4.76
N ARG A 275 23.02 0.87 -5.37
CA ARG A 275 23.79 -0.16 -4.66
C ARG A 275 25.05 0.44 -4.04
N ASP A 276 25.77 1.24 -4.80
CA ASP A 276 27.01 1.87 -4.32
C ASP A 276 26.70 2.95 -3.29
N LEU A 277 25.60 3.70 -3.50
CA LEU A 277 25.06 4.62 -2.50
C LEU A 277 24.76 3.91 -1.17
N GLN A 278 24.11 2.74 -1.21
CA GLN A 278 23.81 1.94 -0.01
C GLN A 278 25.06 1.44 0.70
N ASN A 279 26.10 1.08 -0.05
CA ASN A 279 27.37 0.62 0.51
C ASN A 279 28.16 1.78 1.15
N ALA A 280 28.12 2.97 0.56
CA ALA A 280 28.82 4.15 1.06
C ALA A 280 28.10 4.82 2.24
N LEU A 281 26.78 4.67 2.37
CA LEU A 281 25.97 5.17 3.48
C LEU A 281 25.99 4.22 4.69
N ASP A 282 27.16 4.10 5.33
CA ASP A 282 27.32 3.39 6.60
C ASP A 282 26.79 4.18 7.82
N ARG A 283 26.83 5.52 7.74
CA ARG A 283 26.43 6.44 8.81
C ARG A 283 25.32 7.39 8.37
N ARG A 284 24.36 7.63 9.27
CA ARG A 284 23.20 8.53 9.05
C ARG A 284 23.61 9.94 8.62
N LYS A 285 24.65 10.51 9.26
CA LYS A 285 25.08 11.90 9.00
C LYS A 285 25.68 12.10 7.59
N PHE A 286 26.14 11.06 6.92
CA PHE A 286 26.64 11.16 5.54
C PHE A 286 25.52 11.42 4.52
N ALA A 287 24.26 11.12 4.85
CA ALA A 287 23.13 11.42 3.98
C ALA A 287 22.86 12.94 3.83
N ILE A 288 23.30 13.75 4.80
CA ILE A 288 23.17 15.22 4.79
C ILE A 288 24.51 15.94 4.60
N ALA A 289 25.62 15.19 4.53
CA ALA A 289 26.94 15.77 4.38
C ALA A 289 27.07 16.45 3.03
N ARG A 290 27.81 17.56 2.99
CA ARG A 290 28.16 18.28 1.77
C ARG A 290 29.53 17.83 1.29
N ASP A 291 29.74 17.88 -0.01
CA ASP A 291 31.02 17.59 -0.63
C ASP A 291 31.57 18.83 -1.34
N GLY A 292 32.88 19.03 -1.28
CA GLY A 292 33.56 20.13 -1.99
C GLY A 292 33.49 19.97 -3.52
N ALA A 293 33.22 18.76 -4.03
CA ALA A 293 32.97 18.54 -5.45
C ALA A 293 31.54 18.92 -5.89
N SER A 294 30.62 19.14 -4.95
CA SER A 294 29.25 19.54 -5.24
C SER A 294 29.11 21.07 -5.14
N PRO A 295 28.76 21.77 -6.23
CA PRO A 295 28.56 23.23 -6.22
C PRO A 295 27.51 23.65 -5.19
N HIS A 296 27.61 24.89 -4.73
CA HIS A 296 26.69 25.53 -3.78
C HIS A 296 26.50 24.76 -2.46
N GLY A 297 27.39 23.82 -2.13
CA GLY A 297 27.25 22.96 -0.94
C GLY A 297 25.99 22.08 -1.00
N ALA A 298 25.61 21.64 -2.20
CA ALA A 298 24.50 20.72 -2.41
C ALA A 298 24.71 19.39 -1.67
N THR A 299 23.64 18.87 -1.07
CA THR A 299 23.64 17.55 -0.41
C THR A 299 23.39 16.41 -1.43
N PRO A 300 23.59 15.13 -1.07
CA PRO A 300 23.36 14.01 -1.99
C PRO A 300 21.94 13.97 -2.57
N LEU A 301 20.94 14.44 -1.81
CA LEU A 301 19.56 14.51 -2.29
C LEU A 301 19.37 15.61 -3.36
N HIS A 302 20.05 16.76 -3.23
CA HIS A 302 20.05 17.80 -4.27
C HIS A 302 20.63 17.26 -5.57
N VAL A 303 21.78 16.57 -5.48
CA VAL A 303 22.45 15.95 -6.63
C VAL A 303 21.51 14.95 -7.31
N ALA A 304 20.93 14.02 -6.55
CA ALA A 304 20.02 13.03 -7.10
C ALA A 304 18.79 13.64 -7.79
N VAL A 305 18.31 14.80 -7.33
CA VAL A 305 17.19 15.54 -7.94
C VAL A 305 17.60 16.18 -9.27
N VAL A 306 18.74 16.86 -9.33
CA VAL A 306 19.23 17.54 -10.56
C VAL A 306 19.47 16.53 -11.69
N PHE A 307 19.98 15.35 -11.34
CA PHE A 307 20.23 14.25 -12.28
C PHE A 307 19.04 13.27 -12.39
N GLY A 308 17.87 13.57 -11.82
CA GLY A 308 16.64 12.81 -12.07
C GLY A 308 16.66 11.35 -11.60
N HIS A 309 17.35 11.04 -10.50
CA HIS A 309 17.50 9.66 -10.02
C HIS A 309 16.45 9.29 -8.96
N THR A 310 15.24 8.94 -9.41
CA THR A 310 14.09 8.57 -8.55
C THR A 310 14.40 7.50 -7.51
N SER A 311 15.18 6.46 -7.87
CA SER A 311 15.55 5.36 -6.96
C SER A 311 16.37 5.85 -5.75
N VAL A 312 17.36 6.71 -6.02
CA VAL A 312 18.21 7.35 -5.00
C VAL A 312 17.40 8.35 -4.17
N ILE A 313 16.58 9.19 -4.79
CA ILE A 313 15.70 10.16 -4.11
C ILE A 313 14.80 9.44 -3.10
N ARG A 314 14.11 8.37 -3.54
CA ARG A 314 13.21 7.58 -2.69
C ARG A 314 13.94 6.90 -1.55
N TYR A 315 15.17 6.41 -1.79
CA TYR A 315 15.97 5.80 -0.74
C TYR A 315 16.42 6.83 0.29
N LEU A 316 17.03 7.93 -0.13
CA LEU A 316 17.54 8.98 0.75
C LEU A 316 16.42 9.62 1.57
N ALA A 317 15.40 10.18 0.92
CA ALA A 317 14.30 10.85 1.62
C ALA A 317 13.40 9.87 2.39
N GLY A 318 13.25 8.62 1.92
CA GLY A 318 12.45 7.61 2.60
C GLY A 318 13.12 6.97 3.82
N ARG A 319 14.46 6.87 3.83
CA ARG A 319 15.24 6.32 4.95
C ARG A 319 15.70 7.42 5.91
N PHE A 320 16.00 8.61 5.39
CA PHE A 320 16.53 9.76 6.10
C PHE A 320 15.66 11.00 5.78
N PRO A 321 14.49 11.16 6.43
CA PRO A 321 13.57 12.27 6.15
C PRO A 321 14.20 13.66 6.30
N GLU A 322 15.24 13.79 7.14
CA GLU A 322 16.00 15.02 7.35
C GLU A 322 16.59 15.59 6.05
N THR A 323 16.94 14.71 5.11
CA THR A 323 17.51 15.12 3.81
C THR A 323 16.57 16.00 3.01
N THR A 324 15.24 15.85 3.18
CA THR A 324 14.23 16.67 2.46
C THR A 324 14.18 18.12 2.93
N HIS A 325 14.70 18.40 4.12
CA HIS A 325 14.74 19.73 4.73
C HIS A 325 16.15 20.31 4.74
N ALA A 326 17.16 19.54 4.33
CA ALA A 326 18.52 20.02 4.22
C ALA A 326 18.59 21.14 3.17
N VAL A 327 19.36 22.18 3.46
CA VAL A 327 19.56 23.33 2.57
C VAL A 327 20.97 23.36 2.02
N ASP A 328 21.13 23.93 0.83
CA ASP A 328 22.42 24.30 0.25
C ASP A 328 22.99 25.59 0.90
N VAL A 329 24.05 26.17 0.33
CA VAL A 329 24.67 27.42 0.83
C VAL A 329 23.74 28.63 0.62
N ASP A 330 22.90 28.60 -0.41
CA ASP A 330 21.92 29.64 -0.74
C ASP A 330 20.60 29.49 0.03
N GLY A 331 20.50 28.52 0.96
CA GLY A 331 19.28 28.26 1.72
C GLY A 331 18.21 27.51 0.93
N ARG A 332 18.51 26.99 -0.26
CA ARG A 332 17.58 26.25 -1.10
C ARG A 332 17.51 24.81 -0.65
N THR A 333 16.30 24.25 -0.65
CA THR A 333 16.04 22.83 -0.39
C THR A 333 16.01 22.02 -1.69
N PRO A 334 16.03 20.67 -1.63
CA PRO A 334 15.92 19.82 -2.84
C PRO A 334 14.64 20.08 -3.64
N LEU A 335 13.59 20.60 -2.99
CA LEU A 335 12.34 20.98 -3.64
C LEU A 335 12.50 22.21 -4.56
N HIS A 336 13.40 23.14 -4.22
CA HIS A 336 13.73 24.28 -5.08
C HIS A 336 14.43 23.81 -6.36
N TYR A 337 15.35 22.85 -6.26
CA TYR A 337 16.02 22.29 -7.44
C TYR A 337 15.01 21.51 -8.30
N ALA A 338 14.11 20.75 -7.66
CA ALA A 338 13.05 20.03 -8.37
C ALA A 338 12.09 20.94 -9.14
N ALA A 339 11.89 22.18 -8.69
CA ALA A 339 11.03 23.15 -9.38
C ALA A 339 11.59 23.62 -10.73
N THR A 340 12.91 23.53 -10.92
CA THR A 340 13.58 23.95 -12.15
C THR A 340 13.58 22.88 -13.24
N LEU A 341 13.25 21.63 -12.87
CA LEU A 341 13.25 20.49 -13.77
C LEU A 341 12.05 20.56 -14.72
N ALA A 342 12.30 20.31 -16.01
CA ALA A 342 11.26 20.23 -17.02
C ALA A 342 10.59 18.85 -17.03
N ASP A 343 10.04 18.39 -15.90
CA ASP A 343 9.56 17.01 -15.68
C ASP A 343 8.03 16.90 -15.45
N ASN A 344 7.28 17.94 -15.82
CA ASN A 344 5.85 18.13 -15.47
C ASN A 344 5.59 18.11 -13.93
N GLY A 345 6.61 18.40 -13.13
CA GLY A 345 6.54 18.45 -11.67
C GLY A 345 6.65 17.10 -10.98
N HIS A 346 7.04 16.01 -11.66
CA HIS A 346 7.17 14.68 -11.07
C HIS A 346 8.03 14.67 -9.78
N TYR A 347 9.29 15.10 -9.83
CA TYR A 347 10.21 15.19 -8.70
C TYR A 347 9.71 16.15 -7.63
N TYR A 348 9.05 17.23 -8.04
CA TYR A 348 8.42 18.16 -7.12
C TYR A 348 7.34 17.47 -6.26
N ASN A 349 6.40 16.75 -6.88
CA ASN A 349 5.36 16.03 -6.13
C ASN A 349 5.90 14.84 -5.37
N LEU A 350 6.91 14.16 -5.91
CA LEU A 350 7.60 13.06 -5.25
C LEU A 350 8.19 13.54 -3.92
N LEU A 351 8.90 14.66 -3.91
CA LEU A 351 9.46 15.25 -2.70
C LEU A 351 8.35 15.70 -1.74
N LEU A 352 7.26 16.30 -2.22
CA LEU A 352 6.10 16.62 -1.38
C LEU A 352 5.51 15.38 -0.70
N HIS A 353 5.38 14.27 -1.44
CA HIS A 353 4.89 13.00 -0.88
C HIS A 353 5.85 12.38 0.13
N LEU A 354 7.14 12.68 -0.01
CA LEU A 354 8.18 12.26 0.93
C LEU A 354 8.31 13.21 2.13
N GLY A 355 7.50 14.26 2.20
CA GLY A 355 7.40 15.16 3.36
C GLY A 355 8.11 16.50 3.18
N ALA A 356 8.59 16.84 1.98
CA ALA A 356 9.21 18.15 1.74
C ALA A 356 8.19 19.29 1.96
N ASN A 357 8.65 20.39 2.55
CA ASN A 357 7.80 21.55 2.84
C ASN A 357 7.94 22.61 1.73
N PRO A 358 6.84 22.94 1.00
CA PRO A 358 6.87 23.95 -0.06
C PRO A 358 6.95 25.40 0.43
N LEU A 359 6.79 25.64 1.74
CA LEU A 359 6.73 26.98 2.31
C LEU A 359 8.09 27.52 2.77
N ILE A 360 9.15 26.70 2.69
CA ILE A 360 10.52 27.13 3.04
C ILE A 360 11.00 28.17 2.03
N LEU A 361 11.59 29.25 2.54
CA LEU A 361 12.19 30.32 1.74
C LEU A 361 13.70 30.12 1.67
N ASP A 362 14.27 30.40 0.51
CA ASP A 362 15.72 30.50 0.34
C ASP A 362 16.27 31.84 0.89
N ASN A 363 17.60 32.02 0.83
CA ASN A 363 18.25 33.26 1.27
C ASN A 363 17.87 34.49 0.42
N PHE A 364 17.23 34.28 -0.73
CA PHE A 364 16.69 35.33 -1.60
C PHE A 364 15.22 35.65 -1.28
N GLY A 365 14.61 34.96 -0.29
CA GLY A 365 13.22 35.15 0.11
C GLY A 365 12.21 34.51 -0.83
N GLN A 366 12.63 33.60 -1.71
CA GLN A 366 11.79 32.93 -2.70
C GLN A 366 11.40 31.53 -2.24
N LYS A 367 10.19 31.09 -2.63
CA LYS A 367 9.70 29.72 -2.42
C LYS A 367 10.09 28.84 -3.59
N ALA A 368 10.10 27.52 -3.39
CA ALA A 368 10.33 26.55 -4.47
C ALA A 368 9.37 26.75 -5.66
N ASP A 369 8.09 27.08 -5.43
CA ASP A 369 7.12 27.32 -6.52
C ASP A 369 7.47 28.51 -7.41
N PHE A 370 8.17 29.54 -6.90
CA PHE A 370 8.57 30.71 -7.68
C PHE A 370 9.45 30.32 -8.88
N TYR A 371 10.35 29.36 -8.68
CA TYR A 371 11.27 28.88 -9.70
C TYR A 371 10.61 28.00 -10.79
N LYS A 372 9.36 27.58 -10.61
CA LYS A 372 8.59 26.91 -11.68
C LYS A 372 8.21 27.87 -12.79
N GLU A 373 7.83 29.09 -12.42
CA GLU A 373 7.34 30.12 -13.33
C GLU A 373 8.49 31.00 -13.83
N ASN A 374 9.50 31.26 -12.97
CA ASN A 374 10.64 32.13 -13.26
C ASN A 374 11.94 31.34 -13.42
N GLN A 375 12.03 30.57 -14.51
CA GLN A 375 13.22 29.77 -14.86
C GLN A 375 14.45 30.61 -15.27
N THR A 376 14.31 31.94 -15.36
CA THR A 376 15.42 32.86 -15.65
C THR A 376 16.40 32.98 -14.50
N ASP A 377 15.90 32.88 -13.26
CA ASP A 377 16.67 33.17 -12.05
C ASP A 377 17.39 31.92 -11.54
N LEU A 378 16.80 30.75 -11.78
CA LEU A 378 17.42 29.45 -11.53
C LEU A 378 16.96 28.47 -12.62
N SER A 379 17.86 28.12 -13.53
CA SER A 379 17.58 27.18 -14.61
C SER A 379 18.23 25.82 -14.33
N HIS A 380 17.56 24.73 -14.75
CA HIS A 380 18.15 23.39 -14.70
C HIS A 380 19.46 23.30 -15.50
N LYS A 381 19.57 24.02 -16.63
CA LYS A 381 20.80 24.10 -17.43
C LYS A 381 21.95 24.72 -16.64
N GLN A 382 21.66 25.78 -15.89
CA GLN A 382 22.63 26.43 -15.02
C GLN A 382 23.08 25.49 -13.91
N LEU A 383 22.15 24.79 -13.26
CA LEU A 383 22.50 23.79 -12.24
C LEU A 383 23.40 22.70 -12.82
N LEU A 384 23.04 22.11 -13.96
CA LEU A 384 23.86 21.07 -14.60
C LEU A 384 25.26 21.56 -14.98
N ARG A 385 25.37 22.79 -15.50
CA ARG A 385 26.67 23.41 -15.79
C ARG A 385 27.52 23.55 -14.54
N ASP A 386 26.93 23.99 -13.42
CA ASP A 386 27.64 24.15 -12.16
C ASP A 386 28.14 22.80 -11.62
N PHE A 387 27.43 21.69 -11.89
CA PHE A 387 27.86 20.32 -11.60
C PHE A 387 28.86 19.75 -12.63
N GLY A 388 29.30 20.53 -13.61
CA GLY A 388 30.23 20.11 -14.67
C GLY A 388 29.61 19.15 -15.70
N ALA A 389 28.29 19.12 -15.82
CA ALA A 389 27.57 18.37 -16.85
C ALA A 389 27.29 19.23 -18.09
N ARG A 390 27.11 18.59 -19.25
CA ARG A 390 26.77 19.29 -20.50
C ARG A 390 25.36 19.87 -20.41
N GLU A 391 25.15 21.11 -20.84
CA GLU A 391 23.83 21.77 -20.81
C GLU A 391 22.79 21.02 -21.69
N GLU A 392 23.25 20.35 -22.75
CA GLU A 392 22.43 19.51 -23.65
C GLU A 392 21.80 18.31 -22.92
N LEU A 393 22.43 17.84 -21.84
CA LEU A 393 21.90 16.76 -21.00
C LEU A 393 20.56 17.15 -20.35
N ALA A 394 20.35 18.44 -20.07
CA ALA A 394 19.09 18.95 -19.51
C ALA A 394 17.90 18.63 -20.41
N ASP A 395 18.10 18.83 -21.71
CA ASP A 395 17.11 18.60 -22.74
C ASP A 395 16.98 17.08 -22.97
N GLU A 396 18.07 16.33 -23.13
CA GLU A 396 18.03 14.88 -23.35
C GLU A 396 17.37 14.08 -22.21
N MET A 397 17.58 14.49 -20.95
CA MET A 397 17.09 13.75 -19.79
C MET A 397 15.57 13.85 -19.60
N LEU A 398 14.96 14.97 -19.98
CA LEU A 398 13.58 15.31 -19.59
C LEU A 398 12.72 15.89 -20.71
N THR A 399 13.23 16.07 -21.94
CA THR A 399 12.43 16.57 -23.07
C THR A 399 12.07 15.48 -24.08
N ASP A 400 10.97 15.72 -24.81
CA ASP A 400 10.50 15.05 -26.04
C ASP A 400 9.65 13.77 -25.96
N LYS A 401 9.48 13.14 -24.78
CA LYS A 401 8.72 11.88 -24.70
C LYS A 401 7.20 12.03 -24.67
N VAL A 402 6.73 13.24 -24.43
CA VAL A 402 5.32 13.53 -24.21
C VAL A 402 4.93 14.71 -25.10
N GLY A 403 3.82 14.59 -25.84
CA GLY A 403 3.40 15.59 -26.82
C GLY A 403 3.22 16.99 -26.23
N GLU A 404 3.36 18.03 -27.06
CA GLU A 404 3.14 19.41 -26.66
C GLU A 404 1.76 19.56 -25.96
N GLY A 405 1.77 19.84 -24.66
CA GLY A 405 0.57 20.06 -23.84
C GLY A 405 0.15 18.95 -22.88
N ASP A 406 0.85 17.80 -22.83
CA ASP A 406 0.57 16.78 -21.81
C ASP A 406 1.25 17.12 -20.47
N VAL A 407 0.42 17.29 -19.44
CA VAL A 407 0.80 17.67 -18.06
C VAL A 407 0.64 16.47 -17.09
N TYR A 408 0.07 15.36 -17.55
CA TYR A 408 -0.33 14.22 -16.72
C TYR A 408 0.75 13.12 -16.67
N SER A 409 1.42 12.90 -17.81
CA SER A 409 2.51 11.93 -17.90
C SER A 409 3.78 12.48 -17.25
N ALA A 410 4.50 11.61 -16.54
CA ALA A 410 5.89 11.89 -16.20
C ALA A 410 6.72 11.87 -17.49
N ARG A 411 7.68 12.79 -17.62
CA ARG A 411 8.58 12.82 -18.78
C ARG A 411 9.69 11.77 -18.72
N ARG A 412 9.74 11.01 -17.62
CA ARG A 412 10.62 9.87 -17.39
C ARG A 412 9.89 8.56 -17.71
N ASP A 413 10.65 7.61 -18.26
CA ASP A 413 10.18 6.24 -18.45
C ASP A 413 10.58 5.32 -17.29
N VAL A 414 9.87 4.20 -17.17
CA VAL A 414 10.35 3.02 -16.44
C VAL A 414 11.56 2.44 -17.19
N THR A 415 12.76 2.70 -16.65
CA THR A 415 14.04 2.17 -17.13
C THR A 415 14.57 1.01 -16.28
N GLU A 416 13.98 0.78 -15.11
CA GLU A 416 14.41 -0.26 -14.17
C GLU A 416 14.16 -1.66 -14.78
N ALA A 417 15.24 -2.40 -15.03
CA ALA A 417 15.19 -3.72 -15.67
C ALA A 417 14.35 -4.73 -14.89
N ASP A 418 14.38 -4.66 -13.55
CA ASP A 418 13.59 -5.51 -12.66
C ASP A 418 12.08 -5.27 -12.82
N ILE A 419 11.65 -4.00 -12.98
CA ILE A 419 10.24 -3.67 -13.18
C ILE A 419 9.79 -4.11 -14.57
N LEU A 420 10.58 -3.84 -15.61
CA LEU A 420 10.24 -4.21 -16.98
C LEU A 420 10.15 -5.73 -17.16
N SER A 421 11.06 -6.49 -16.56
CA SER A 421 11.01 -7.96 -16.57
C SER A 421 9.79 -8.50 -15.83
N THR A 422 9.42 -7.87 -14.71
CA THR A 422 8.19 -8.19 -13.98
C THR A 422 6.95 -7.91 -14.82
N LEU A 423 6.86 -6.74 -15.47
CA LEU A 423 5.75 -6.38 -16.35
C LEU A 423 5.61 -7.35 -17.53
N GLU A 424 6.71 -7.69 -18.18
CA GLU A 424 6.75 -8.66 -19.28
C GLU A 424 6.24 -10.02 -18.82
N ARG A 425 6.57 -10.41 -17.58
CA ARG A 425 6.08 -11.62 -16.97
C ARG A 425 4.58 -11.57 -16.67
N CYS A 426 4.09 -10.47 -16.09
CA CYS A 426 2.67 -10.24 -15.84
C CYS A 426 1.87 -10.31 -17.15
N PHE A 427 2.37 -9.71 -18.23
CA PHE A 427 1.76 -9.76 -19.54
C PHE A 427 1.60 -11.20 -20.05
N ARG A 428 2.64 -12.04 -19.95
CA ARG A 428 2.58 -13.46 -20.35
C ARG A 428 1.59 -14.29 -19.55
N LEU A 429 1.36 -13.95 -18.27
CA LEU A 429 0.38 -14.62 -17.42
C LEU A 429 -1.05 -14.22 -17.79
N LEU A 430 -1.29 -12.94 -18.04
CA LEU A 430 -2.62 -12.39 -18.31
C LEU A 430 -3.10 -12.65 -19.74
N VAL A 431 -2.18 -12.77 -20.70
CA VAL A 431 -2.49 -13.01 -22.13
C VAL A 431 -2.04 -14.42 -22.51
N PRO A 432 -2.95 -15.40 -22.57
CA PRO A 432 -2.60 -16.76 -22.98
C PRO A 432 -2.08 -16.75 -24.41
N THR A 433 -0.85 -17.24 -24.63
CA THR A 433 -0.38 -17.56 -25.97
C THR A 433 -1.23 -18.71 -26.50
N ARG A 434 -1.89 -18.52 -27.64
CA ARG A 434 -2.58 -19.60 -28.36
C ARG A 434 -1.56 -20.70 -28.64
N ARG A 435 -1.53 -21.75 -27.82
CA ARG A 435 -0.90 -23.01 -28.23
C ARG A 435 -1.78 -23.60 -29.32
N ASN A 436 -1.15 -23.94 -30.45
CA ASN A 436 -1.76 -24.72 -31.53
C ASN A 436 -2.30 -26.05 -30.95
N SER A 437 -3.57 -26.08 -30.55
CA SER A 437 -4.31 -27.32 -30.36
C SER A 437 -5.59 -27.23 -31.16
N VAL A 438 -5.66 -28.14 -32.13
CA VAL A 438 -6.72 -28.43 -33.09
C VAL A 438 -8.11 -28.01 -32.63
N ILE A 439 -8.78 -27.25 -33.50
CA ILE A 439 -10.17 -26.82 -33.43
C ILE A 439 -11.07 -28.04 -33.22
N ASN A 440 -11.89 -28.03 -32.16
CA ASN A 440 -13.16 -28.73 -32.17
C ASN A 440 -14.18 -28.03 -31.24
N SER A 441 -15.34 -27.74 -31.83
CA SER A 441 -16.62 -27.28 -31.26
C SER A 441 -16.66 -25.99 -30.42
N GLY A 442 -17.09 -24.90 -31.06
CA GLY A 442 -18.31 -24.17 -30.67
C GLY A 442 -18.37 -23.34 -29.37
N SER A 443 -17.32 -23.28 -28.56
CA SER A 443 -17.27 -22.35 -27.41
C SER A 443 -16.51 -21.08 -27.81
N SER A 444 -17.20 -19.95 -27.81
CA SER A 444 -16.69 -18.62 -28.11
C SER A 444 -15.55 -18.21 -27.16
N SER A 445 -14.31 -18.49 -27.57
CA SER A 445 -13.08 -17.73 -27.28
C SER A 445 -12.96 -17.14 -25.86
N ALA A 446 -12.81 -18.00 -24.84
CA ALA A 446 -12.68 -17.61 -23.44
C ALA A 446 -11.27 -17.09 -23.07
N GLY A 447 -10.97 -15.84 -23.43
CA GLY A 447 -9.92 -15.03 -22.78
C GLY A 447 -10.55 -13.94 -21.90
N THR A 448 -9.89 -13.57 -20.79
CA THR A 448 -10.34 -12.53 -19.85
C THR A 448 -10.55 -11.19 -20.53
N ILE A 449 -11.40 -10.32 -20.00
CA ILE A 449 -11.63 -8.98 -20.60
C ILE A 449 -10.36 -8.16 -20.63
N LEU A 450 -9.54 -8.24 -19.57
CA LEU A 450 -8.21 -7.63 -19.56
C LEU A 450 -7.32 -8.20 -20.67
N GLY A 451 -7.30 -9.53 -20.89
CA GLY A 451 -6.51 -10.16 -21.96
C GLY A 451 -6.98 -9.80 -23.37
N ARG A 452 -8.25 -9.41 -23.56
CA ARG A 452 -8.78 -8.90 -24.84
C ARG A 452 -8.34 -7.46 -25.11
N CYS A 453 -8.23 -6.64 -24.06
CA CYS A 453 -7.83 -5.24 -24.14
C CYS A 453 -6.30 -5.06 -24.17
N LEU A 454 -5.55 -5.79 -23.35
CA LEU A 454 -4.10 -5.70 -23.23
C LEU A 454 -3.41 -6.55 -24.32
N LYS A 455 -3.35 -6.03 -25.55
CA LYS A 455 -2.62 -6.67 -26.66
C LYS A 455 -1.14 -6.32 -26.64
N ARG A 456 -0.29 -7.13 -27.28
CA ARG A 456 1.17 -6.90 -27.33
C ARG A 456 1.57 -5.49 -27.79
N PRO A 457 1.00 -4.92 -28.87
CA PRO A 457 1.35 -3.56 -29.31
C PRO A 457 1.02 -2.50 -28.25
N ILE A 458 -0.13 -2.63 -27.59
CA ILE A 458 -0.56 -1.72 -26.51
C ILE A 458 0.37 -1.87 -25.31
N PHE A 459 0.68 -3.10 -24.91
CA PHE A 459 1.59 -3.36 -23.79
C PHE A 459 2.99 -2.78 -24.04
N ASP A 460 3.58 -3.02 -25.21
CA ASP A 460 4.91 -2.51 -25.55
C ASP A 460 4.94 -0.96 -25.59
N GLN A 461 3.82 -0.32 -25.92
CA GLN A 461 3.68 1.13 -25.91
C GLN A 461 3.53 1.71 -24.49
N ILE A 462 2.74 1.08 -23.61
CA ILE A 462 2.40 1.67 -22.30
C ILE A 462 3.28 1.18 -21.15
N LYS A 463 4.05 0.09 -21.30
CA LYS A 463 4.87 -0.50 -20.23
C LYS A 463 5.96 0.43 -19.67
N HIS A 464 6.38 1.42 -20.46
CA HIS A 464 7.39 2.41 -20.07
C HIS A 464 6.79 3.66 -19.42
N ARG A 465 5.47 3.86 -19.52
CA ARG A 465 4.81 5.08 -19.05
C ARG A 465 4.63 5.10 -17.55
N VAL A 466 4.68 6.31 -17.01
CA VAL A 466 4.54 6.59 -15.58
C VAL A 466 3.68 7.84 -15.41
N THR A 467 2.80 7.86 -14.41
CA THR A 467 2.03 9.05 -14.06
C THR A 467 2.89 10.07 -13.30
N ARG A 468 2.44 11.32 -13.22
CA ARG A 468 3.09 12.35 -12.38
C ARG A 468 3.32 11.91 -10.92
N MET A 469 2.52 10.96 -10.43
CA MET A 469 2.55 10.42 -9.07
C MET A 469 3.40 9.14 -8.93
N ASP A 470 4.13 8.77 -9.99
CA ASP A 470 4.99 7.58 -10.07
C ASP A 470 4.24 6.24 -10.09
N HIS A 471 2.98 6.22 -10.57
CA HIS A 471 2.29 4.96 -10.83
C HIS A 471 2.61 4.45 -12.24
N ASN A 472 2.86 3.15 -12.33
CA ASN A 472 3.16 2.48 -13.58
C ASN A 472 2.10 1.42 -13.90
N LEU A 473 2.22 0.76 -15.06
CA LEU A 473 1.28 -0.26 -15.50
C LEU A 473 1.07 -1.39 -14.48
N PHE A 474 2.11 -1.76 -13.71
CA PHE A 474 2.02 -2.84 -12.74
C PHE A 474 0.98 -2.52 -11.67
N ASP A 475 0.97 -1.29 -11.15
CA ASP A 475 0.05 -0.86 -10.10
C ASP A 475 -1.42 -0.91 -10.55
N ILE A 476 -1.68 -0.84 -11.86
CA ILE A 476 -3.02 -0.96 -12.45
C ILE A 476 -3.44 -2.43 -12.60
N ILE A 477 -2.56 -3.29 -13.12
CA ILE A 477 -2.90 -4.68 -13.49
C ILE A 477 -2.65 -5.71 -12.37
N TRP A 478 -1.95 -5.32 -11.30
CA TRP A 478 -1.58 -6.21 -10.20
C TRP A 478 -2.76 -7.03 -9.63
N PRO A 479 -3.99 -6.49 -9.47
CA PRO A 479 -5.10 -7.24 -8.87
C PRO A 479 -5.45 -8.50 -9.68
N SER A 480 -5.45 -8.38 -11.01
CA SER A 480 -5.65 -9.52 -11.92
C SER A 480 -4.54 -10.56 -11.84
N VAL A 481 -3.28 -10.11 -11.76
CA VAL A 481 -2.12 -11.01 -11.70
C VAL A 481 -2.17 -11.87 -10.43
N LYS A 482 -2.54 -11.28 -9.29
CA LYS A 482 -2.68 -12.01 -8.03
C LYS A 482 -3.79 -13.05 -8.08
N LYS A 483 -4.98 -12.69 -8.57
CA LYS A 483 -6.11 -13.64 -8.72
C LYS A 483 -5.74 -14.83 -9.61
N TYR A 484 -4.97 -14.58 -10.68
CA TYR A 484 -4.48 -15.66 -11.55
C TYR A 484 -3.54 -16.63 -10.82
N SER A 485 -2.67 -16.13 -9.94
CA SER A 485 -1.74 -16.95 -9.15
C SER A 485 -2.46 -17.88 -8.17
N ILE A 486 -3.51 -17.39 -7.50
CA ILE A 486 -4.28 -18.16 -6.50
C ILE A 486 -5.05 -19.31 -7.17
N ASN A 487 -5.54 -19.10 -8.39
CA ASN A 487 -6.40 -20.07 -9.08
C ASN A 487 -5.63 -21.11 -9.92
N ASN A 488 -4.29 -21.16 -9.84
CA ASN A 488 -3.50 -22.13 -10.60
C ASN A 488 -3.38 -23.48 -9.85
N PRO A 489 -3.91 -24.60 -10.39
CA PRO A 489 -4.04 -25.87 -9.68
C PRO A 489 -2.73 -26.63 -9.39
N LYS A 490 -1.56 -26.09 -9.73
CA LYS A 490 -0.26 -26.78 -9.56
C LYS A 490 0.44 -26.51 -8.22
N HIS A 491 -0.04 -25.56 -7.41
CA HIS A 491 0.57 -25.23 -6.12
C HIS A 491 -0.52 -25.02 -5.05
N ILE A 492 -1.08 -26.12 -4.55
CA ILE A 492 -1.80 -26.13 -3.27
C ILE A 492 -0.78 -26.57 -2.23
N SER A 493 -0.16 -25.61 -1.54
CA SER A 493 0.50 -25.89 -0.25
C SER A 493 -0.54 -25.79 0.86
N TYR A 494 -0.53 -26.79 1.72
CA TYR A 494 -1.48 -27.06 2.80
C TYR A 494 -1.83 -25.84 3.67
N THR A 495 -2.95 -25.20 3.37
CA THR A 495 -3.76 -24.47 4.35
C THR A 495 -5.21 -24.93 4.20
N SER A 496 -5.70 -25.57 5.26
CA SER A 496 -7.06 -26.04 5.55
C SER A 496 -8.17 -25.79 4.52
N ALA A 497 -8.58 -26.90 3.89
CA ALA A 497 -9.92 -27.26 3.43
C ALA A 497 -10.98 -26.13 3.23
N SER A 498 -10.98 -25.58 2.02
CA SER A 498 -12.20 -25.18 1.32
C SER A 498 -12.01 -25.52 -0.16
N SER A 499 -12.41 -26.74 -0.51
CA SER A 499 -12.27 -27.31 -1.83
C SER A 499 -13.33 -26.75 -2.78
N HIS A 500 -12.98 -25.79 -3.63
CA HIS A 500 -13.73 -25.52 -4.86
C HIS A 500 -12.79 -25.34 -6.05
N ARG A 501 -12.95 -26.22 -7.05
CA ARG A 501 -12.41 -26.04 -8.40
C ARG A 501 -13.13 -24.84 -9.02
N SER A 502 -12.50 -23.67 -9.04
CA SER A 502 -12.95 -22.55 -9.86
C SER A 502 -12.34 -22.64 -11.24
N SER A 503 -13.17 -22.47 -12.27
CA SER A 503 -12.71 -22.37 -13.66
C SER A 503 -12.10 -21.00 -13.91
N ILE A 504 -11.22 -20.87 -14.91
CA ILE A 504 -10.61 -19.60 -15.35
C ILE A 504 -11.65 -18.48 -15.60
N THR A 505 -12.89 -18.84 -15.88
CA THR A 505 -14.04 -17.93 -16.05
C THR A 505 -14.45 -17.20 -14.77
N ASP A 506 -14.14 -17.71 -13.58
CA ASP A 506 -14.57 -17.13 -12.31
C ASP A 506 -13.69 -15.93 -11.89
N ILE A 507 -12.52 -15.75 -12.54
CA ILE A 507 -11.65 -14.58 -12.35
C ILE A 507 -12.33 -13.30 -12.89
N ASP A 508 -13.15 -13.45 -13.93
CA ASP A 508 -13.87 -12.34 -14.56
C ASP A 508 -15.15 -11.95 -13.78
N ASP A 509 -15.68 -12.78 -12.86
CA ASP A 509 -16.99 -12.51 -12.25
C ASP A 509 -16.97 -11.32 -11.25
N ASP A 510 -15.79 -10.84 -10.86
CA ASP A 510 -15.58 -9.89 -9.75
C ASP A 510 -14.76 -8.65 -10.18
N PHE A 511 -15.25 -7.93 -11.19
CA PHE A 511 -14.56 -6.82 -11.88
C PHE A 511 -14.10 -5.66 -10.99
N ASP A 512 -14.68 -5.50 -9.80
CA ASP A 512 -14.21 -4.54 -8.79
C ASP A 512 -12.73 -4.78 -8.39
N THR A 513 -12.15 -5.89 -8.85
CA THR A 513 -10.81 -6.36 -8.49
C THR A 513 -9.95 -6.75 -9.70
N VAL A 514 -10.36 -6.42 -10.93
CA VAL A 514 -9.61 -6.79 -12.14
C VAL A 514 -8.49 -5.78 -12.39
N ILE A 515 -8.81 -4.49 -12.43
CA ILE A 515 -7.83 -3.41 -12.48
C ILE A 515 -8.24 -2.30 -11.51
N VAL A 516 -7.27 -1.51 -11.08
CA VAL A 516 -7.46 -0.34 -10.21
C VAL A 516 -6.81 0.87 -10.86
N ALA A 517 -7.44 2.03 -10.74
CA ALA A 517 -6.82 3.31 -11.06
C ALA A 517 -6.20 3.87 -9.76
N PRO A 518 -4.85 3.90 -9.62
CA PRO A 518 -4.20 4.38 -8.41
C PRO A 518 -4.30 5.91 -8.23
N ASP A 519 -4.42 6.65 -9.33
CA ASP A 519 -4.65 8.09 -9.40
C ASP A 519 -5.60 8.43 -10.57
N TYR A 520 -5.98 9.71 -10.71
CA TYR A 520 -6.88 10.12 -11.82
C TYR A 520 -6.15 10.17 -13.16
N GLU A 521 -4.87 10.53 -13.13
CA GLU A 521 -3.97 10.63 -14.28
C GLU A 521 -3.82 9.30 -15.00
N SER A 522 -3.97 8.18 -14.29
CA SER A 522 -3.95 6.83 -14.84
C SER A 522 -4.94 6.64 -15.99
N TYR A 523 -6.13 7.25 -15.93
CA TYR A 523 -7.12 7.18 -17.01
C TYR A 523 -6.65 7.85 -18.30
N ILE A 524 -5.72 8.81 -18.21
CA ILE A 524 -5.18 9.55 -19.35
C ILE A 524 -3.90 8.87 -19.84
N VAL A 525 -2.95 8.60 -18.94
CA VAL A 525 -1.62 8.04 -19.26
C VAL A 525 -1.72 6.63 -19.87
N PHE A 526 -2.71 5.85 -19.44
CA PHE A 526 -2.95 4.48 -19.91
C PHE A 526 -4.28 4.35 -20.67
N ALA A 527 -4.71 5.43 -21.36
CA ALA A 527 -5.98 5.46 -22.10
C ALA A 527 -6.14 4.31 -23.11
N GLU A 528 -5.05 3.88 -23.76
CA GLU A 528 -5.08 2.75 -24.72
C GLU A 528 -5.48 1.41 -24.08
N LEU A 529 -5.30 1.27 -22.77
CA LEU A 529 -5.82 0.16 -21.98
C LEU A 529 -7.21 0.47 -21.40
N PHE A 530 -7.37 1.65 -20.78
CA PHE A 530 -8.60 2.02 -20.08
C PHE A 530 -9.79 2.20 -21.02
N ASP A 531 -9.66 2.89 -22.14
CA ASP A 531 -10.76 3.16 -23.06
C ASP A 531 -11.46 1.89 -23.58
N PRO A 532 -10.75 0.91 -24.18
CA PRO A 532 -11.39 -0.32 -24.63
C PRO A 532 -11.90 -1.15 -23.45
N PHE A 533 -11.24 -1.10 -22.28
CA PHE A 533 -11.67 -1.82 -21.08
C PHE A 533 -12.98 -1.26 -20.51
N ILE A 534 -13.07 0.06 -20.32
CA ILE A 534 -14.23 0.79 -19.83
C ILE A 534 -15.43 0.59 -20.75
N ARG A 535 -15.23 0.67 -22.07
CA ARG A 535 -16.29 0.40 -23.06
C ARG A 535 -16.88 -0.99 -22.92
N ASN A 536 -16.02 -2.00 -22.77
CA ASN A 536 -16.45 -3.38 -22.59
C ASN A 536 -17.19 -3.55 -21.25
N LEU A 537 -16.63 -2.96 -20.19
CA LEU A 537 -17.15 -3.05 -18.83
C LEU A 537 -18.57 -2.46 -18.68
N HIS A 538 -18.82 -1.32 -19.32
CA HIS A 538 -20.13 -0.63 -19.28
C HIS A 538 -21.04 -0.96 -20.46
N CYS A 539 -20.68 -1.94 -21.31
CA CYS A 539 -21.48 -2.35 -22.47
C CYS A 539 -21.79 -1.21 -23.46
N VAL A 540 -20.87 -0.25 -23.61
CA VAL A 540 -21.05 0.89 -24.53
C VAL A 540 -20.57 0.49 -25.93
N THR A 541 -21.51 0.33 -26.86
CA THR A 541 -21.26 -0.19 -28.23
C THR A 541 -20.77 0.87 -29.23
N ALA A 542 -20.60 2.13 -28.81
CA ALA A 542 -20.27 3.23 -29.73
C ALA A 542 -18.88 3.02 -30.39
N THR A 543 -18.89 2.81 -31.70
CA THR A 543 -17.71 2.94 -32.56
C THR A 543 -17.38 4.43 -32.71
N GLY A 544 -16.27 4.89 -32.14
CA GLY A 544 -15.87 6.31 -32.13
C GLY A 544 -15.72 6.86 -30.72
N ASP A 545 -15.76 8.19 -30.57
CA ASP A 545 -15.64 8.86 -29.26
C ASP A 545 -16.79 8.49 -28.31
N LEU A 546 -16.47 8.36 -27.01
CA LEU A 546 -17.50 8.20 -25.99
C LEU A 546 -18.37 9.46 -25.94
N PRO A 547 -19.71 9.35 -25.89
CA PRO A 547 -20.57 10.50 -25.70
C PRO A 547 -20.33 11.10 -24.30
N ASP A 548 -20.63 12.39 -24.16
CA ASP A 548 -20.49 13.07 -22.88
C ASP A 548 -21.41 12.45 -21.82
N GLN A 549 -20.88 12.32 -20.61
CA GLN A 549 -21.66 11.85 -19.48
C GLN A 549 -22.70 12.93 -19.14
N PRO A 550 -23.98 12.58 -18.96
CA PRO A 550 -24.99 13.54 -18.48
C PRO A 550 -24.67 14.05 -17.07
N LEU A 551 -25.23 15.20 -16.71
CA LEU A 551 -25.13 15.71 -15.34
C LEU A 551 -25.93 14.82 -14.37
N SER A 552 -25.53 14.87 -13.09
CA SER A 552 -26.19 14.15 -12.00
C SER A 552 -27.67 14.52 -11.96
N CYS A 553 -28.54 13.52 -12.04
CA CYS A 553 -29.97 13.73 -12.24
C CYS A 553 -30.77 12.59 -11.59
N PHE A 554 -31.15 12.78 -10.33
CA PHE A 554 -31.81 11.74 -9.52
C PHE A 554 -33.33 11.64 -9.72
N PHE A 555 -34.00 12.76 -10.02
CA PHE A 555 -35.48 12.87 -9.98
C PHE A 555 -36.09 13.62 -11.16
N THR A 556 -35.28 14.10 -12.10
CA THR A 556 -35.75 14.77 -13.32
C THR A 556 -35.28 13.97 -14.52
N ASP A 557 -36.06 13.89 -15.59
CA ASP A 557 -35.63 13.19 -16.80
C ASP A 557 -35.05 14.21 -17.79
N ALA A 558 -33.74 14.18 -17.99
CA ALA A 558 -33.04 15.18 -18.82
C ALA A 558 -33.48 15.14 -20.30
N ASN A 559 -34.12 14.04 -20.74
CA ASN A 559 -34.57 13.83 -22.11
C ASN A 559 -36.07 14.10 -22.33
N ASN A 560 -36.85 14.39 -21.28
CA ASN A 560 -38.29 14.67 -21.39
C ASN A 560 -38.57 16.14 -21.10
N SER A 561 -38.34 17.00 -22.10
CA SER A 561 -38.66 18.43 -22.04
C SER A 561 -40.17 18.75 -22.07
N ASN A 562 -41.04 17.74 -22.01
CA ASN A 562 -42.48 17.86 -22.24
C ASN A 562 -43.39 17.40 -21.08
N ASP A 563 -42.84 16.99 -19.93
CA ASP A 563 -43.68 16.52 -18.82
C ASP A 563 -43.92 17.61 -17.78
N TYR A 564 -45.21 17.84 -17.48
CA TYR A 564 -45.71 18.70 -16.40
C TYR A 564 -45.45 18.11 -14.99
N GLU A 565 -44.65 17.04 -14.88
CA GLU A 565 -44.42 16.34 -13.62
C GLU A 565 -43.43 17.11 -12.73
N THR A 566 -43.84 17.35 -11.49
CA THR A 566 -43.00 17.96 -10.46
C THR A 566 -42.02 16.94 -9.88
N VAL A 567 -40.88 17.42 -9.34
CA VAL A 567 -39.89 16.55 -8.67
C VAL A 567 -40.54 15.71 -7.55
N GLU A 568 -41.54 16.25 -6.86
CA GLU A 568 -42.28 15.54 -5.80
C GLU A 568 -43.10 14.36 -6.34
N GLU A 569 -43.74 14.53 -7.51
CA GLU A 569 -44.50 13.46 -8.18
C GLU A 569 -43.58 12.33 -8.63
N VAL A 570 -42.44 12.65 -9.24
CA VAL A 570 -41.45 11.64 -9.64
C VAL A 570 -40.90 10.93 -8.40
N MET A 571 -40.54 11.67 -7.35
CA MET A 571 -40.10 11.08 -6.09
C MET A 571 -41.14 10.13 -5.50
N SER A 572 -42.43 10.50 -5.51
CA SER A 572 -43.51 9.64 -5.00
C SER A 572 -43.64 8.33 -5.80
N THR A 573 -43.47 8.41 -7.12
CA THR A 573 -43.48 7.26 -8.03
C THR A 573 -42.26 6.37 -7.80
N VAL A 574 -41.08 6.97 -7.63
CA VAL A 574 -39.86 6.23 -7.34
C VAL A 574 -39.94 5.55 -5.97
N LEU A 575 -40.49 6.19 -4.93
CA LEU A 575 -40.65 5.59 -3.60
C LEU A 575 -41.45 4.28 -3.61
N THR A 576 -42.47 4.18 -4.47
CA THR A 576 -43.32 2.99 -4.58
C THR A 576 -42.75 1.91 -5.51
N SER A 577 -41.61 2.17 -6.15
CA SER A 577 -41.00 1.24 -7.10
C SER A 577 -40.45 -0.01 -6.44
N THR A 578 -40.92 -1.17 -6.92
CA THR A 578 -40.54 -2.51 -6.42
C THR A 578 -40.11 -3.45 -7.54
N ILE A 579 -39.04 -4.21 -7.34
CA ILE A 579 -38.60 -5.25 -8.28
C ILE A 579 -39.34 -6.57 -8.10
N ASP A 580 -39.79 -6.88 -6.88
CA ASP A 580 -40.55 -8.09 -6.56
C ASP A 580 -41.73 -7.77 -5.62
N PRO A 581 -42.90 -7.42 -6.19
CA PRO A 581 -44.11 -7.19 -5.41
C PRO A 581 -44.55 -8.40 -4.57
N SER A 582 -44.12 -9.62 -4.94
CA SER A 582 -44.50 -10.85 -4.24
C SER A 582 -43.59 -11.19 -3.06
N GLY A 583 -42.43 -10.54 -2.94
CA GLY A 583 -41.43 -10.80 -1.90
C GLY A 583 -40.90 -12.25 -1.87
N LYS A 584 -41.05 -13.01 -2.96
CA LYS A 584 -40.77 -14.45 -3.00
C LYS A 584 -39.36 -14.77 -3.49
N TYR A 585 -38.82 -13.94 -4.39
CA TYR A 585 -37.59 -14.22 -5.12
C TYR A 585 -36.42 -13.38 -4.62
N VAL A 586 -36.65 -12.09 -4.37
CA VAL A 586 -35.59 -11.16 -3.93
C VAL A 586 -35.35 -11.31 -2.44
N GLN A 587 -34.10 -11.53 -2.04
CA GLN A 587 -33.69 -11.67 -0.64
C GLN A 587 -33.07 -10.39 -0.07
N LEU A 588 -32.27 -9.70 -0.87
CA LEU A 588 -31.58 -8.48 -0.47
C LEU A 588 -31.36 -7.60 -1.70
N THR A 589 -31.60 -6.30 -1.55
CA THR A 589 -31.21 -5.31 -2.57
C THR A 589 -30.30 -4.28 -1.92
N THR A 590 -29.17 -4.00 -2.55
CA THR A 590 -28.20 -2.98 -2.14
C THR A 590 -27.94 -2.02 -3.30
N ILE A 591 -27.76 -0.76 -2.97
CA ILE A 591 -27.41 0.30 -3.90
C ILE A 591 -26.12 0.92 -3.40
N ASP A 592 -25.09 0.95 -4.22
CA ASP A 592 -23.83 1.61 -3.92
C ASP A 592 -23.52 2.75 -4.89
N ALA A 593 -22.90 3.80 -4.35
CA ALA A 593 -22.42 4.95 -5.09
C ALA A 593 -21.11 5.47 -4.49
N CYS A 594 -20.27 6.09 -5.31
CA CYS A 594 -19.00 6.65 -4.86
C CYS A 594 -18.82 8.10 -5.30
N ARG A 595 -18.08 8.87 -4.49
CA ARG A 595 -17.69 10.24 -4.79
C ARG A 595 -16.26 10.48 -4.31
N ASN A 596 -15.50 11.24 -5.10
CA ASN A 596 -14.15 11.63 -4.75
C ASN A 596 -13.99 13.14 -4.83
N LEU A 597 -13.41 13.75 -3.78
CA LEU A 597 -13.19 15.19 -3.68
C LEU A 597 -12.24 15.69 -4.78
N GLU A 598 -12.54 16.84 -5.36
CA GLU A 598 -11.71 17.43 -6.42
C GLU A 598 -10.36 17.96 -5.90
N SER A 599 -10.33 18.48 -4.67
CA SER A 599 -9.13 19.08 -4.07
C SER A 599 -8.05 18.06 -3.68
N PHE A 600 -8.34 16.77 -3.76
CA PHE A 600 -7.43 15.69 -3.37
C PHE A 600 -7.36 14.63 -4.47
N THR A 601 -6.22 13.95 -4.60
CA THR A 601 -6.08 12.73 -5.40
C THR A 601 -6.79 11.55 -4.73
N LEU A 602 -6.73 10.35 -5.29
CA LEU A 602 -7.36 9.17 -4.68
C LEU A 602 -6.69 8.79 -3.33
N PRO A 603 -7.44 8.19 -2.38
CA PRO A 603 -6.96 7.83 -1.04
C PRO A 603 -5.65 7.05 -0.97
N LEU A 604 -5.32 6.29 -2.03
CA LEU A 604 -4.10 5.48 -2.12
C LEU A 604 -2.82 6.32 -1.95
N THR A 605 -2.83 7.54 -2.48
CA THR A 605 -1.65 8.40 -2.61
C THR A 605 -1.59 9.49 -1.54
N LEU A 606 -2.61 9.60 -0.70
CA LEU A 606 -2.72 10.70 0.27
C LEU A 606 -1.74 10.56 1.43
N THR A 607 -1.21 11.70 1.86
CA THR A 607 -0.45 11.85 3.11
C THR A 607 -1.36 11.77 4.34
N ILE A 608 -0.76 11.55 5.52
CA ILE A 608 -1.48 11.44 6.80
C ILE A 608 -2.38 12.67 7.04
N ASN A 609 -1.83 13.88 6.88
CA ASN A 609 -2.58 15.12 7.10
C ASN A 609 -3.76 15.26 6.13
N GLN A 610 -3.58 14.88 4.86
CA GLN A 610 -4.65 14.92 3.87
C GLN A 610 -5.74 13.88 4.16
N LEU A 611 -5.38 12.71 4.69
CA LEU A 611 -6.34 11.70 5.12
C LEU A 611 -7.20 12.19 6.29
N GLU A 612 -6.58 12.82 7.29
CA GLU A 612 -7.31 13.45 8.40
C GLU A 612 -8.22 14.58 7.92
N GLU A 613 -7.74 15.41 6.99
CA GLU A 613 -8.51 16.52 6.46
C GLU A 613 -9.73 16.04 5.67
N THR A 614 -9.55 15.03 4.80
CA THR A 614 -10.65 14.41 4.04
C THR A 614 -11.65 13.73 4.95
N GLU A 615 -11.18 12.94 5.93
CA GLU A 615 -12.02 12.30 6.95
C GLU A 615 -12.84 13.34 7.72
N LYS A 616 -12.22 14.42 8.20
CA LYS A 616 -12.88 15.51 8.93
C LYS A 616 -13.92 16.23 8.08
N ARG A 617 -13.64 16.51 6.81
CA ARG A 617 -14.59 17.15 5.88
C ARG A 617 -15.81 16.26 5.66
N ILE A 618 -15.61 14.96 5.42
CA ILE A 618 -16.67 13.99 5.15
C ILE A 618 -17.53 13.75 6.38
N THR A 619 -16.91 13.47 7.53
CA THR A 619 -17.61 13.26 8.80
C THR A 619 -18.34 14.53 9.25
N GLY A 620 -17.78 15.72 9.03
CA GLY A 620 -18.45 16.99 9.31
C GLY A 620 -19.76 17.18 8.53
N VAL A 621 -19.87 16.66 7.30
CA VAL A 621 -21.13 16.68 6.55
C VAL A 621 -22.08 15.57 7.02
N LEU A 622 -21.57 14.37 7.31
CA LEU A 622 -22.39 13.26 7.83
C LEU A 622 -23.07 13.60 9.17
N MET A 623 -22.37 14.33 10.03
CA MET A 623 -22.88 14.79 11.34
C MET A 623 -23.72 16.07 11.24
N SER A 624 -23.98 16.59 10.05
CA SER A 624 -24.81 17.78 9.89
C SER A 624 -26.30 17.48 10.12
N PRO A 625 -27.10 18.45 10.61
CA PRO A 625 -28.52 18.21 10.90
C PRO A 625 -29.33 17.70 9.69
N GLU A 626 -29.02 18.18 8.48
CA GLU A 626 -29.70 17.76 7.24
C GLU A 626 -29.49 16.27 6.94
N VAL A 627 -28.25 15.79 7.06
CA VAL A 627 -27.92 14.39 6.82
C VAL A 627 -28.42 13.52 7.98
N ALA A 628 -28.27 13.98 9.21
CA ALA A 628 -28.72 13.28 10.41
C ALA A 628 -30.21 12.93 10.35
N ILE A 629 -31.06 13.84 9.85
CA ILE A 629 -32.50 13.57 9.66
C ILE A 629 -32.70 12.39 8.69
N VAL A 630 -32.01 12.39 7.54
CA VAL A 630 -32.16 11.32 6.53
C VAL A 630 -31.62 9.97 7.04
N LEU A 631 -30.55 10.00 7.84
CA LEU A 631 -29.94 8.79 8.41
C LEU A 631 -30.75 8.23 9.59
N ALA A 632 -31.42 9.08 10.36
CA ALA A 632 -32.32 8.69 11.44
C ALA A 632 -33.64 8.08 10.95
N GLU A 633 -34.05 8.34 9.69
CA GLU A 633 -35.27 7.75 9.10
C GLU A 633 -35.25 6.21 9.19
N GLY A 634 -36.15 5.63 10.00
CA GLY A 634 -36.27 4.18 10.20
C GLY A 634 -35.58 3.65 11.47
N SER A 635 -34.92 4.53 12.23
CA SER A 635 -34.44 4.24 13.60
C SER A 635 -35.61 4.20 14.58
N SER A 636 -35.52 3.36 15.62
CA SER A 636 -36.49 3.33 16.72
C SER A 636 -36.27 4.47 17.74
N GLU A 637 -35.07 5.05 17.76
CA GLU A 637 -34.62 6.00 18.78
C GLU A 637 -34.35 7.40 18.20
N ASP A 638 -34.73 7.66 16.95
CA ASP A 638 -34.41 8.88 16.18
C ASP A 638 -32.91 9.23 16.13
N GLU A 639 -32.04 8.28 16.49
CA GLU A 639 -30.60 8.42 16.36
C GLU A 639 -30.16 8.27 14.89
N ALA A 640 -29.26 9.15 14.44
CA ALA A 640 -28.77 9.16 13.07
C ALA A 640 -27.80 8.01 12.77
N GLY A 641 -26.89 7.68 13.70
CA GLY A 641 -25.85 6.66 13.50
C GLY A 641 -24.54 6.97 14.21
N THR A 642 -23.55 6.09 13.98
CA THR A 642 -22.25 6.13 14.65
C THR A 642 -21.11 5.95 13.63
N TYR A 643 -20.01 6.67 13.85
CA TYR A 643 -18.78 6.51 13.08
C TYR A 643 -17.85 5.53 13.80
N TYR A 644 -17.41 4.50 13.09
CA TYR A 644 -16.45 3.49 13.55
C TYR A 644 -15.15 3.66 12.80
N THR A 645 -14.03 3.72 13.53
CA THR A 645 -12.72 3.74 12.87
C THR A 645 -12.43 2.40 12.24
N LEU A 646 -11.62 2.38 11.19
CA LEU A 646 -11.28 1.13 10.50
C LEU A 646 -10.53 0.14 11.43
N ASN A 647 -9.82 0.64 12.45
CA ASN A 647 -9.20 -0.22 13.47
C ASN A 647 -10.23 -1.10 14.19
N GLU A 648 -11.39 -0.55 14.54
CA GLU A 648 -12.47 -1.29 15.23
C GLU A 648 -13.09 -2.37 14.32
N ILE A 649 -13.10 -2.13 13.00
CA ILE A 649 -13.62 -3.09 12.00
C ILE A 649 -12.62 -4.23 11.76
N LEU A 650 -11.33 -3.93 11.81
CA LEU A 650 -10.25 -4.90 11.59
C LEU A 650 -9.90 -5.71 12.86
N GLU A 651 -10.44 -5.34 14.01
CA GLU A 651 -10.29 -6.09 15.25
C GLU A 651 -10.83 -7.53 15.10
N ARG A 652 -10.19 -8.48 15.78
CA ARG A 652 -10.60 -9.89 15.76
C ARG A 652 -10.83 -10.35 17.20
N PRO A 653 -12.10 -10.60 17.62
CA PRO A 653 -13.35 -10.46 16.87
C PRO A 653 -13.81 -8.99 16.75
N SER A 654 -14.59 -8.67 15.70
CA SER A 654 -15.23 -7.36 15.53
C SER A 654 -16.73 -7.52 15.31
N ASP A 655 -17.53 -7.05 16.27
CA ASP A 655 -19.00 -7.14 16.22
C ASP A 655 -19.57 -6.29 15.07
N ILE A 656 -18.99 -5.12 14.83
CA ILE A 656 -19.43 -4.22 13.77
C ILE A 656 -19.17 -4.83 12.39
N ARG A 657 -18.04 -5.54 12.21
CA ARG A 657 -17.75 -6.25 10.95
C ARG A 657 -18.82 -7.30 10.66
N VAL A 658 -19.16 -8.13 11.65
CA VAL A 658 -20.20 -9.16 11.52
C VAL A 658 -21.56 -8.53 11.21
N ARG A 659 -21.89 -7.41 11.86
CA ARG A 659 -23.13 -6.66 11.59
C ARG A 659 -23.18 -6.12 10.17
N LEU A 660 -22.08 -5.53 9.68
CA LEU A 660 -21.98 -5.03 8.31
C LEU A 660 -22.09 -6.15 7.28
N GLU A 661 -21.44 -7.29 7.53
CA GLU A 661 -21.48 -8.46 6.66
C GLU A 661 -22.89 -9.07 6.59
N GLY A 662 -23.53 -9.28 7.75
CA GLY A 662 -24.90 -9.78 7.84
C GLY A 662 -25.92 -8.84 7.18
N ALA A 663 -25.69 -7.53 7.23
CA ALA A 663 -26.52 -6.54 6.56
C ALA A 663 -26.24 -6.41 5.05
N GLY A 664 -25.15 -6.97 4.54
CA GLY A 664 -24.68 -6.75 3.16
C GLY A 664 -24.14 -5.33 2.92
N LEU A 665 -23.75 -4.62 3.97
CA LEU A 665 -23.21 -3.26 3.96
C LEU A 665 -21.68 -3.23 4.07
N LEU A 666 -21.04 -4.39 4.20
CA LEU A 666 -19.60 -4.51 4.21
C LEU A 666 -19.04 -4.11 2.83
N GLY A 667 -18.28 -3.02 2.79
CA GLY A 667 -17.47 -2.68 1.62
C GLY A 667 -16.38 -3.73 1.39
N PRO A 668 -15.80 -3.81 0.18
CA PRO A 668 -14.69 -4.70 -0.11
C PRO A 668 -13.44 -4.22 0.62
N ILE A 669 -13.35 -4.53 1.91
CA ILE A 669 -12.07 -4.72 2.58
C ILE A 669 -11.57 -6.05 2.02
N LEU A 670 -10.83 -5.99 0.92
CA LEU A 670 -10.20 -7.18 0.35
C LEU A 670 -9.24 -7.70 1.43
N GLU A 671 -9.65 -8.75 2.14
CA GLU A 671 -8.77 -9.55 3.01
C GLU A 671 -7.77 -10.27 2.12
N THR A 672 -6.89 -9.49 1.52
CA THR A 672 -5.66 -9.97 0.97
C THR A 672 -4.67 -10.07 2.12
N GLU A 673 -3.81 -11.08 2.08
CA GLU A 673 -2.71 -11.26 3.05
C GLU A 673 -2.09 -9.92 3.46
N GLN A 674 -1.74 -9.77 4.75
CA GLN A 674 -1.27 -8.51 5.38
C GLN A 674 -0.17 -7.75 4.61
N SER A 675 0.51 -8.41 3.67
CA SER A 675 1.51 -7.79 2.80
C SER A 675 0.92 -6.88 1.71
N ASP A 676 -0.31 -7.15 1.28
CA ASP A 676 -0.87 -6.59 0.04
C ASP A 676 -1.88 -5.48 0.29
N GLU A 677 -2.36 -5.36 1.54
CA GLU A 677 -3.22 -4.26 2.01
C GLU A 677 -2.63 -2.89 1.68
N LYS A 678 -1.30 -2.76 1.71
CA LYS A 678 -0.59 -1.51 1.41
C LYS A 678 -0.66 -1.08 -0.06
N ARG A 679 -0.78 -2.03 -1.00
CA ARG A 679 -0.88 -1.71 -2.44
C ARG A 679 -2.27 -1.28 -2.85
N LEU A 680 -3.29 -1.82 -2.16
CA LEU A 680 -4.67 -1.49 -2.44
C LEU A 680 -5.13 -0.23 -1.70
N HIS A 681 -4.69 -0.05 -0.46
CA HIS A 681 -5.19 1.00 0.43
C HIS A 681 -4.15 2.06 0.80
N GLY A 682 -2.88 1.83 0.44
CA GLY A 682 -1.79 2.78 0.61
C GLY A 682 -0.94 2.52 1.84
N LYS A 683 0.16 3.28 1.96
CA LYS A 683 1.17 3.14 3.02
C LYS A 683 0.61 3.30 4.43
N HIS A 684 -0.44 4.10 4.58
CA HIS A 684 -0.98 4.55 5.86
C HIS A 684 -2.18 3.74 6.36
N TRP A 685 -2.50 2.62 5.72
CA TRP A 685 -3.57 1.73 6.18
C TRP A 685 -3.34 1.27 7.64
N PRO A 686 -4.34 1.32 8.54
CA PRO A 686 -5.75 1.74 8.37
C PRO A 686 -6.06 3.19 8.83
N TYR A 687 -5.05 4.06 8.99
CA TYR A 687 -5.18 5.40 9.59
C TYR A 687 -6.04 6.36 8.76
N GLY A 688 -6.93 7.15 9.38
CA GLY A 688 -7.78 8.13 8.67
C GLY A 688 -8.87 7.52 7.79
N ARG A 689 -9.26 6.27 8.09
CA ARG A 689 -10.30 5.49 7.42
C ARG A 689 -11.32 5.00 8.44
N GLY A 690 -12.54 4.80 7.97
CA GLY A 690 -13.61 4.26 8.79
C GLY A 690 -14.92 4.14 8.03
N VAL A 691 -15.97 3.85 8.78
CA VAL A 691 -17.33 3.72 8.27
C VAL A 691 -18.31 4.39 9.20
N TYR A 692 -19.19 5.21 8.64
CA TYR A 692 -20.38 5.67 9.35
C TYR A 692 -21.51 4.69 9.11
N VAL A 693 -22.16 4.21 10.16
CA VAL A 693 -23.30 3.29 10.07
C VAL A 693 -24.52 3.94 10.69
N ALA A 694 -25.60 4.06 9.92
CA ALA A 694 -26.86 4.58 10.43
C ALA A 694 -27.44 3.68 11.52
N SER A 695 -28.12 4.22 12.53
CA SER A 695 -28.65 3.42 13.65
C SER A 695 -29.66 2.37 13.20
N ALA A 696 -30.42 2.67 12.13
CA ALA A 696 -31.32 1.72 11.46
C ALA A 696 -30.59 0.52 10.82
N GLY A 697 -29.27 0.57 10.65
CA GLY A 697 -28.46 -0.51 10.08
C GLY A 697 -28.66 -0.72 8.58
N ASP A 698 -29.18 0.27 7.87
CA ASP A 698 -29.53 0.18 6.46
C ASP A 698 -28.71 1.09 5.52
N ILE A 699 -27.89 1.98 6.09
CA ILE A 699 -26.93 2.82 5.37
C ILE A 699 -25.55 2.68 6.00
N ALA A 700 -24.53 2.46 5.18
CA ALA A 700 -23.12 2.55 5.55
C ALA A 700 -22.37 3.50 4.61
N VAL A 701 -21.61 4.44 5.17
CA VAL A 701 -20.77 5.39 4.42
C VAL A 701 -19.31 5.12 4.75
N TRP A 702 -18.61 4.51 3.83
CA TRP A 702 -17.18 4.22 3.91
C TRP A 702 -16.36 5.43 3.53
N VAL A 703 -15.33 5.72 4.33
CA VAL A 703 -14.47 6.90 4.22
C VAL A 703 -13.02 6.48 3.97
N ASN A 704 -12.41 7.05 2.92
CA ASN A 704 -10.98 6.92 2.58
C ASN A 704 -10.44 5.50 2.31
N VAL A 705 -11.29 4.54 1.93
CA VAL A 705 -10.86 3.14 1.70
C VAL A 705 -10.20 2.94 0.34
N GLN A 706 -10.96 3.15 -0.74
CA GLN A 706 -10.49 3.11 -2.14
C GLN A 706 -10.91 4.40 -2.84
N ASP A 707 -12.16 4.80 -2.58
CA ASP A 707 -12.68 6.13 -2.86
C ASP A 707 -12.79 6.91 -1.54
N HIS A 708 -12.80 8.24 -1.62
CA HIS A 708 -13.01 9.12 -0.47
C HIS A 708 -14.34 8.83 0.22
N ILE A 709 -15.40 8.66 -0.57
CA ILE A 709 -16.75 8.36 -0.10
C ILE A 709 -17.30 7.18 -0.89
N ARG A 710 -17.73 6.13 -0.21
CA ARG A 710 -18.61 5.09 -0.78
C ARG A 710 -19.82 4.90 0.12
N ILE A 711 -21.00 5.18 -0.41
CA ILE A 711 -22.27 5.01 0.29
C ILE A 711 -22.87 3.69 -0.18
N ILE A 712 -23.29 2.85 0.75
CA ILE A 712 -24.00 1.60 0.49
C ILE A 712 -25.32 1.68 1.27
N VAL A 713 -26.43 1.52 0.56
CA VAL A 713 -27.78 1.53 1.13
C VAL A 713 -28.44 0.21 0.81
N ARG A 714 -29.05 -0.42 1.80
CA ARG A 714 -29.84 -1.64 1.62
C ARG A 714 -31.33 -1.35 1.69
N SER A 715 -32.12 -2.22 1.04
CA SER A 715 -33.56 -2.29 1.21
C SER A 715 -33.91 -2.82 2.61
N HIS A 716 -35.09 -2.44 3.11
CA HIS A 716 -35.62 -2.91 4.39
C HIS A 716 -35.83 -4.44 4.42
N ASP A 717 -35.59 -5.08 5.57
CA ASP A 717 -35.68 -6.54 5.73
C ASP A 717 -37.06 -7.12 5.40
N SER A 718 -38.14 -6.44 5.80
CA SER A 718 -39.51 -6.94 5.56
C SER A 718 -39.92 -6.92 4.08
N HIS A 719 -39.31 -6.06 3.26
CA HIS A 719 -39.67 -5.87 1.86
C HIS A 719 -38.42 -5.65 1.01
N PRO A 720 -37.59 -6.69 0.80
CA PRO A 720 -36.29 -6.57 0.13
C PRO A 720 -36.41 -6.18 -1.36
N GLY A 721 -37.60 -6.33 -1.96
CA GLY A 721 -37.89 -5.88 -3.32
C GLY A 721 -38.17 -4.38 -3.48
N MET A 722 -38.35 -3.63 -2.38
CA MET A 722 -38.66 -2.18 -2.40
C MET A 722 -37.40 -1.34 -2.60
N ILE A 723 -36.88 -1.34 -3.83
CA ILE A 723 -35.67 -0.60 -4.21
C ILE A 723 -35.86 0.93 -4.19
N GLY A 724 -37.10 1.39 -4.43
CA GLY A 724 -37.45 2.81 -4.50
C GLY A 724 -37.07 3.62 -3.27
N LYS A 725 -37.44 3.11 -2.08
CA LYS A 725 -37.11 3.75 -0.80
C LYS A 725 -35.59 3.86 -0.58
N ALA A 726 -34.84 2.81 -0.91
CA ALA A 726 -33.38 2.82 -0.81
C ALA A 726 -32.76 3.85 -1.77
N TYR A 727 -33.26 3.93 -3.01
CA TYR A 727 -32.80 4.89 -4.00
C TYR A 727 -33.03 6.35 -3.57
N VAL A 728 -34.22 6.66 -3.06
CA VAL A 728 -34.51 8.02 -2.59
C VAL A 728 -33.61 8.44 -1.43
N ARG A 729 -33.30 7.51 -0.52
CA ARG A 729 -32.39 7.79 0.61
C ARG A 729 -30.96 8.07 0.14
N ILE A 730 -30.38 7.22 -0.72
CA ILE A 730 -29.03 7.47 -1.25
C ILE A 730 -28.98 8.76 -2.09
N ALA A 731 -30.01 9.03 -2.90
CA ALA A 731 -30.12 10.24 -3.71
C ALA A 731 -30.19 11.51 -2.84
N ARG A 732 -30.94 11.50 -1.73
CA ARG A 732 -30.98 12.60 -0.76
C ARG A 732 -29.62 12.87 -0.13
N VAL A 733 -28.94 11.83 0.34
CA VAL A 733 -27.60 11.95 0.93
C VAL A 733 -26.62 12.51 -0.10
N LEU A 734 -26.58 11.95 -1.31
CA LEU A 734 -25.72 12.43 -2.41
C LEU A 734 -26.04 13.88 -2.80
N SER A 735 -27.31 14.27 -2.83
CA SER A 735 -27.71 15.65 -3.14
C SER A 735 -27.21 16.65 -2.09
N ILE A 736 -27.15 16.26 -0.82
CA ILE A 736 -26.57 17.10 0.24
C ILE A 736 -25.04 17.19 0.08
N PHE A 737 -24.39 16.07 -0.24
CA PHE A 737 -22.96 16.04 -0.55
C PHE A 737 -22.60 16.93 -1.74
N ASP A 738 -23.33 16.82 -2.86
CA ASP A 738 -23.11 17.60 -4.08
C ASP A 738 -23.30 19.12 -3.84
N ARG A 739 -24.08 19.53 -2.83
CA ARG A 739 -24.25 20.95 -2.45
C ARG A 739 -23.14 21.47 -1.54
N ARG A 740 -22.54 20.61 -0.71
CA ARG A 740 -21.56 20.99 0.32
C ARG A 740 -20.12 20.74 -0.10
N MET A 741 -19.89 19.94 -1.14
CA MET A 741 -18.58 19.53 -1.60
C MET A 741 -18.49 19.55 -3.12
N VAL A 742 -17.27 19.70 -3.63
CA VAL A 742 -16.98 19.62 -5.07
C VAL A 742 -16.25 18.30 -5.35
N PHE A 743 -16.78 17.55 -6.32
CA PHE A 743 -16.30 16.22 -6.66
C PHE A 743 -15.62 16.17 -8.02
N LYS A 744 -14.59 15.33 -8.14
CA LYS A 744 -13.83 15.14 -9.37
C LYS A 744 -14.70 14.50 -10.45
N ARG A 745 -14.91 15.22 -11.55
CA ARG A 745 -15.71 14.79 -12.70
C ARG A 745 -14.97 15.02 -14.02
N HIS A 746 -14.97 14.02 -14.89
CA HIS A 746 -14.50 14.10 -16.27
C HIS A 746 -15.71 14.25 -17.22
N PRO A 747 -15.64 15.08 -18.28
CA PRO A 747 -16.77 15.27 -19.20
C PRO A 747 -17.31 13.98 -19.81
N LYS A 748 -16.42 13.10 -20.28
CA LYS A 748 -16.77 11.82 -20.91
C LYS A 748 -16.94 10.65 -19.94
N LEU A 749 -16.20 10.66 -18.83
CA LEU A 749 -16.13 9.51 -17.89
C LEU A 749 -16.99 9.71 -16.63
N GLY A 750 -17.62 10.87 -16.47
CA GLY A 750 -18.41 11.19 -15.29
C GLY A 750 -17.57 11.34 -14.03
N PHE A 751 -18.14 10.98 -12.88
CA PHE A 751 -17.41 10.97 -11.63
C PHE A 751 -16.33 9.88 -11.68
N LEU A 752 -15.09 10.27 -11.37
CA LEU A 752 -13.96 9.36 -11.41
C LEU A 752 -13.86 8.57 -10.10
N SER A 753 -13.45 7.30 -10.21
CA SER A 753 -13.26 6.37 -9.09
C SER A 753 -11.95 5.62 -9.23
N ALA A 754 -11.41 5.12 -8.11
CA ALA A 754 -10.33 4.15 -8.12
C ALA A 754 -10.74 2.82 -8.81
N ARG A 755 -12.05 2.54 -8.90
CA ARG A 755 -12.61 1.35 -9.54
C ARG A 755 -13.23 1.73 -10.90
N PRO A 756 -12.63 1.28 -12.02
CA PRO A 756 -13.18 1.56 -13.36
C PRO A 756 -14.61 1.07 -13.57
N ALA A 757 -15.07 0.07 -12.81
CA ALA A 757 -16.45 -0.42 -12.86
C ALA A 757 -17.49 0.54 -12.27
N SER A 758 -17.05 1.56 -11.52
CA SER A 758 -17.91 2.49 -10.78
C SER A 758 -17.78 3.93 -11.24
N ILE A 759 -17.25 4.18 -12.44
CA ILE A 759 -17.21 5.53 -13.03
C ILE A 759 -18.57 5.89 -13.67
N GLY A 760 -18.70 7.11 -14.21
CA GLY A 760 -19.93 7.62 -14.81
C GLY A 760 -20.83 8.28 -13.76
N ASN A 761 -22.05 7.78 -13.61
CA ASN A 761 -22.96 8.19 -12.55
C ASN A 761 -22.70 7.46 -11.21
N THR A 762 -21.82 6.45 -11.23
CA THR A 762 -21.39 5.63 -10.08
C THR A 762 -22.46 4.76 -9.42
N MET A 763 -23.71 4.81 -9.88
CA MET A 763 -24.83 4.08 -9.28
C MET A 763 -24.77 2.62 -9.67
N ARG A 764 -24.56 1.79 -8.65
CA ARG A 764 -24.44 0.34 -8.76
C ARG A 764 -25.60 -0.27 -7.98
N PHE A 765 -26.45 -0.98 -8.70
CA PHE A 765 -27.58 -1.69 -8.14
C PHE A 765 -27.22 -3.16 -8.09
N CYS A 766 -27.47 -3.79 -6.94
CA CYS A 766 -27.18 -5.18 -6.73
C CYS A 766 -28.35 -5.84 -5.98
N CYS A 767 -28.79 -7.00 -6.47
CA CYS A 767 -29.85 -7.76 -5.84
C CYS A 767 -29.47 -9.24 -5.73
N THR A 768 -29.70 -9.81 -4.56
CA THR A 768 -29.56 -11.25 -4.31
C THR A 768 -30.91 -11.89 -4.55
N ILE A 769 -31.01 -12.69 -5.61
CA ILE A 769 -32.26 -13.30 -6.08
C ILE A 769 -32.16 -14.82 -6.07
N LYS A 770 -33.22 -15.47 -5.58
CA LYS A 770 -33.40 -16.91 -5.65
C LYS A 770 -34.11 -17.32 -6.94
N LEU A 771 -33.44 -18.08 -7.81
CA LEU A 771 -33.91 -18.48 -9.14
C LEU A 771 -33.81 -20.02 -9.33
N PRO A 772 -34.72 -20.82 -8.73
CA PRO A 772 -34.64 -22.28 -8.76
C PRO A 772 -34.92 -22.94 -10.12
N GLY A 773 -35.61 -22.26 -11.03
CA GLY A 773 -35.91 -22.72 -12.39
C GLY A 773 -34.74 -22.46 -13.34
N LEU A 774 -34.30 -21.21 -13.41
CA LEU A 774 -33.20 -20.74 -14.26
C LEU A 774 -31.83 -21.24 -13.82
N SER A 775 -31.66 -21.62 -12.54
CA SER A 775 -30.39 -22.21 -12.04
C SER A 775 -29.99 -23.51 -12.77
N ARG A 776 -30.93 -24.20 -13.40
CA ARG A 776 -30.64 -25.41 -14.20
C ARG A 776 -29.84 -25.13 -15.47
N THR A 777 -29.84 -23.88 -15.92
CA THR A 777 -29.14 -23.40 -17.12
C THR A 777 -28.41 -22.11 -16.77
N SER A 778 -27.45 -22.18 -15.85
CA SER A 778 -26.75 -21.00 -15.32
C SER A 778 -25.95 -20.24 -16.39
N ASP A 779 -25.33 -20.93 -17.35
CA ASP A 779 -24.61 -20.28 -18.46
C ASP A 779 -25.55 -19.41 -19.33
N ASN A 780 -26.72 -19.95 -19.68
CA ASN A 780 -27.74 -19.19 -20.42
C ASN A 780 -28.26 -18.00 -19.61
N LEU A 781 -28.40 -18.16 -18.28
CA LEU A 781 -28.77 -17.06 -17.40
C LEU A 781 -27.72 -15.95 -17.41
N LYS A 782 -26.42 -16.28 -17.33
CA LYS A 782 -25.32 -15.31 -17.42
C LYS A 782 -25.35 -14.56 -18.75
N GLU A 783 -25.50 -15.26 -19.88
CA GLU A 783 -25.60 -14.64 -21.22
C GLU A 783 -26.86 -13.76 -21.37
N MET A 784 -28.00 -14.22 -20.85
CA MET A 784 -29.25 -13.46 -20.81
C MET A 784 -29.15 -12.19 -19.96
N CYS A 785 -28.41 -12.24 -18.85
CA CYS A 785 -28.13 -11.08 -18.02
C CYS A 785 -27.26 -10.07 -18.77
N ILE A 786 -26.17 -10.53 -19.40
CA ILE A 786 -25.25 -9.66 -20.17
C ILE A 786 -26.01 -8.94 -21.29
N THR A 787 -26.87 -9.65 -22.03
CA THR A 787 -27.71 -9.07 -23.10
C THR A 787 -28.66 -7.99 -22.58
N ARG A 788 -29.03 -8.02 -21.30
CA ARG A 788 -29.90 -7.04 -20.63
C ARG A 788 -29.10 -5.97 -19.85
N GLY A 789 -27.79 -5.88 -20.03
CA GLY A 789 -26.94 -4.92 -19.31
C GLY A 789 -26.76 -5.26 -17.82
N LEU A 790 -26.97 -6.53 -17.45
CA LEU A 790 -26.81 -7.06 -16.11
C LEU A 790 -25.66 -8.06 -16.04
N ARG A 791 -25.15 -8.27 -14.83
CA ARG A 791 -24.20 -9.34 -14.50
C ARG A 791 -24.83 -10.24 -13.47
N ALA A 792 -24.68 -11.55 -13.63
CA ALA A 792 -25.07 -12.54 -12.63
C ALA A 792 -23.83 -13.28 -12.13
N THR A 793 -23.59 -13.21 -10.83
CA THR A 793 -22.54 -13.98 -10.13
C THR A 793 -23.21 -15.03 -9.26
N GLU A 794 -22.70 -16.25 -9.32
CA GLU A 794 -23.21 -17.36 -8.50
C GLU A 794 -22.79 -17.17 -7.04
N THR A 795 -23.69 -17.46 -6.10
CA THR A 795 -23.33 -17.51 -4.68
C THR A 795 -22.94 -18.93 -4.29
N MET A 796 -22.56 -19.15 -3.02
CA MET A 796 -22.31 -20.50 -2.47
C MET A 796 -23.48 -21.46 -2.68
N ARG A 797 -24.68 -20.93 -2.89
CA ARG A 797 -25.88 -21.68 -3.21
C ARG A 797 -26.21 -21.53 -4.70
N SER A 798 -26.27 -22.65 -5.41
CA SER A 798 -26.55 -22.68 -6.86
C SER A 798 -27.94 -22.17 -7.25
N ASP A 799 -28.87 -22.06 -6.30
CA ASP A 799 -30.20 -21.49 -6.52
C ASP A 799 -30.27 -19.97 -6.27
N ILE A 800 -29.19 -19.35 -5.80
CA ILE A 800 -29.14 -17.93 -5.44
C ILE A 800 -28.04 -17.23 -6.25
N PHE A 801 -28.45 -16.18 -6.95
CA PHE A 801 -27.58 -15.37 -7.79
C PHE A 801 -27.54 -13.95 -7.26
N LYS A 802 -26.36 -13.34 -7.29
CA LYS A 802 -26.18 -11.91 -7.07
C LYS A 802 -26.16 -11.24 -8.45
N ILE A 803 -27.15 -10.38 -8.71
CA ILE A 803 -27.33 -9.73 -10.01
C ILE A 803 -27.12 -8.23 -9.86
N SER A 804 -26.22 -7.65 -10.68
CA SER A 804 -25.91 -6.22 -10.67
C SER A 804 -25.99 -5.58 -12.04
N ASN A 805 -26.19 -4.26 -12.15
CA ASN A 805 -26.07 -3.55 -13.44
C ASN A 805 -24.62 -3.60 -13.98
N LEU A 806 -24.43 -3.35 -15.27
CA LEU A 806 -23.11 -3.17 -15.90
C LEU A 806 -22.87 -1.70 -16.27
N GLN A 807 -23.85 -1.09 -16.93
CA GLN A 807 -23.76 0.29 -17.41
C GLN A 807 -23.99 1.29 -16.27
N CYS A 808 -23.03 2.21 -16.12
CA CYS A 808 -23.10 3.42 -15.28
C CYS A 808 -22.67 4.67 -16.07
N LEU A 809 -22.16 4.45 -17.28
CA LEU A 809 -21.64 5.46 -18.18
C LEU A 809 -22.68 5.79 -19.26
N THR A 810 -22.69 7.04 -19.72
CA THR A 810 -23.58 7.63 -20.74
C THR A 810 -25.06 7.67 -20.37
N ILE A 811 -25.40 7.38 -19.11
CA ILE A 811 -26.79 7.35 -18.60
C ILE A 811 -26.90 8.06 -17.25
N THR A 812 -28.08 8.59 -16.94
CA THR A 812 -28.38 9.24 -15.65
C THR A 812 -28.66 8.21 -14.56
N GLU A 813 -28.62 8.65 -13.30
CA GLU A 813 -28.91 7.82 -12.12
C GLU A 813 -30.33 7.25 -12.17
N LEU A 814 -31.32 8.08 -12.53
CA LEU A 814 -32.71 7.65 -12.66
C LEU A 814 -32.91 6.64 -13.79
N GLN A 815 -32.30 6.87 -14.96
CA GLN A 815 -32.37 5.93 -16.08
C GLN A 815 -31.78 4.58 -15.69
N THR A 816 -30.65 4.58 -14.97
CA THR A 816 -30.00 3.35 -14.49
C THR A 816 -30.93 2.54 -13.58
N LEU A 817 -31.65 3.21 -12.66
CA LEU A 817 -32.66 2.57 -11.81
C LEU A 817 -33.78 1.93 -12.64
N GLN A 818 -34.35 2.68 -13.59
CA GLN A 818 -35.46 2.22 -14.41
C GLN A 818 -35.08 1.01 -15.28
N ASP A 819 -33.90 1.05 -15.90
CA ASP A 819 -33.37 -0.04 -16.72
C ASP A 819 -33.08 -1.28 -15.87
N PHE A 820 -32.50 -1.10 -14.68
CA PHE A 820 -32.27 -2.19 -13.74
C PHE A 820 -33.59 -2.87 -13.31
N ILE A 821 -34.60 -2.08 -12.92
CA ILE A 821 -35.92 -2.60 -12.53
C ILE A 821 -36.56 -3.38 -13.69
N ARG A 822 -36.52 -2.83 -14.91
CA ARG A 822 -37.10 -3.47 -16.11
C ARG A 822 -36.41 -4.80 -16.41
N ALA A 823 -35.08 -4.82 -16.35
CA ALA A 823 -34.28 -6.00 -16.63
C ALA A 823 -34.52 -7.13 -15.60
N ILE A 824 -34.56 -6.79 -14.31
CA ILE A 824 -34.84 -7.77 -13.24
C ILE A 824 -36.28 -8.31 -13.34
N ARG A 825 -37.27 -7.45 -13.57
CA ARG A 825 -38.67 -7.89 -13.76
C ARG A 825 -38.81 -8.84 -14.95
N SER A 826 -38.07 -8.61 -16.04
CA SER A 826 -38.02 -9.53 -17.18
C SER A 826 -37.48 -10.90 -16.78
N ILE A 827 -36.38 -10.96 -16.02
CA ILE A 827 -35.80 -12.23 -15.52
C ILE A 827 -36.79 -12.96 -14.60
N LEU A 828 -37.42 -12.24 -13.67
CA LEU A 828 -38.42 -12.81 -12.76
C LEU A 828 -39.67 -13.33 -13.49
N SER A 829 -40.06 -12.71 -14.61
CA SER A 829 -41.15 -13.22 -15.45
C SER A 829 -40.78 -14.57 -16.08
N LEU A 830 -39.56 -14.69 -16.62
CA LEU A 830 -39.07 -15.92 -17.21
C LEU A 830 -38.92 -17.05 -16.18
N GLU A 831 -38.46 -16.72 -14.97
CA GLU A 831 -38.41 -17.67 -13.86
C GLU A 831 -39.81 -18.23 -13.53
N LYS A 832 -40.83 -17.36 -13.47
CA LYS A 832 -42.22 -17.78 -13.24
C LYS A 832 -42.70 -18.74 -14.33
N GLU A 833 -42.41 -18.44 -15.59
CA GLU A 833 -42.76 -19.28 -16.73
C GLU A 833 -42.04 -20.65 -16.70
N MET A 834 -40.76 -20.68 -16.35
CA MET A 834 -40.00 -21.94 -16.22
C MET A 834 -40.52 -22.82 -15.09
N VAL A 835 -40.87 -22.22 -13.95
CA VAL A 835 -41.47 -22.94 -12.81
C VAL A 835 -42.85 -23.49 -13.19
N LEU A 836 -43.68 -22.71 -13.89
CA LEU A 836 -45.00 -23.13 -14.40
C LEU A 836 -44.89 -24.27 -15.42
N THR A 837 -43.92 -24.21 -16.33
CA THR A 837 -43.73 -25.25 -17.35
C THR A 837 -43.29 -26.57 -16.72
N ASN A 838 -42.43 -26.51 -15.70
CA ASN A 838 -42.04 -27.68 -14.92
C ASN A 838 -43.22 -28.25 -14.12
N SER A 839 -44.03 -27.41 -13.49
CA SER A 839 -45.20 -27.87 -12.73
C SER A 839 -46.28 -28.47 -13.64
N LEU A 840 -46.50 -27.93 -14.84
CA LEU A 840 -47.39 -28.48 -15.86
C LEU A 840 -46.89 -29.84 -16.39
N LYS A 841 -45.58 -29.99 -16.64
CA LYS A 841 -44.96 -31.28 -17.00
C LYS A 841 -45.13 -32.31 -15.88
N ILE A 842 -44.97 -31.92 -14.62
CA ILE A 842 -45.19 -32.79 -13.46
C ILE A 842 -46.69 -33.13 -13.32
N ALA A 843 -47.60 -32.16 -13.46
CA ALA A 843 -49.04 -32.38 -13.39
C ALA A 843 -49.54 -33.31 -14.51
N THR A 844 -49.00 -33.19 -15.73
CA THR A 844 -49.29 -34.12 -16.84
C THR A 844 -48.72 -35.51 -16.60
N LEU A 845 -47.52 -35.63 -16.02
CA LEU A 845 -46.97 -36.93 -15.59
C LEU A 845 -47.82 -37.58 -14.49
N VAL A 846 -48.22 -36.82 -13.47
CA VAL A 846 -49.05 -37.29 -12.35
C VAL A 846 -50.44 -37.70 -12.83
N THR A 847 -51.11 -36.87 -13.66
CA THR A 847 -52.40 -37.25 -14.27
C THR A 847 -52.26 -38.44 -15.22
N GLY A 848 -51.12 -38.59 -15.91
CA GLY A 848 -50.78 -39.78 -16.70
C GLY A 848 -50.62 -41.04 -15.85
N ILE A 849 -50.02 -40.93 -14.65
CA ILE A 849 -49.92 -42.02 -13.67
C ILE A 849 -51.32 -42.40 -13.15
N PHE A 850 -52.16 -41.42 -12.80
CA PHE A 850 -53.54 -41.69 -12.36
C PHE A 850 -54.42 -42.26 -13.46
N LYS A 851 -54.26 -41.84 -14.74
CA LYS A 851 -54.92 -42.47 -15.89
C LYS A 851 -54.47 -43.91 -16.10
N LYS A 852 -53.17 -44.20 -16.01
CA LYS A 852 -52.65 -45.58 -16.08
C LYS A 852 -53.17 -46.45 -14.93
N ARG A 853 -53.26 -45.91 -13.71
CA ARG A 853 -53.82 -46.63 -12.55
C ARG A 853 -55.32 -46.92 -12.70
N LYS A 854 -56.10 -45.95 -13.22
CA LYS A 854 -57.53 -46.16 -13.52
C LYS A 854 -57.74 -47.24 -14.58
N ASN A 855 -56.91 -47.27 -15.63
CA ASN A 855 -56.99 -48.31 -16.66
C ASN A 855 -56.59 -49.71 -16.14
N SER A 856 -55.71 -49.80 -15.14
CA SER A 856 -55.37 -51.09 -14.51
C SER A 856 -56.47 -51.65 -13.58
N ILE A 857 -57.36 -50.79 -13.06
CA ILE A 857 -58.45 -51.20 -12.16
C ILE A 857 -59.70 -51.63 -12.95
N PHE A 858 -59.83 -51.24 -14.22
CA PHE A 858 -60.91 -51.68 -15.12
C PHE A 858 -60.55 -52.90 -16.00
N GLN A 859 -59.35 -53.47 -15.82
CA GLN A 859 -58.89 -54.70 -16.49
C GLN A 859 -58.60 -55.85 -15.51
N GLY A 860 -59.09 -55.76 -14.28
CA GLY A 860 -59.02 -56.83 -13.26
C GLY A 860 -60.31 -57.61 -13.18
#